data_AF-A0A0V1BHB1-F1
#
_entry.id   AF-A0A0V1BHB1-F1
#
_cell.length_a   1.000
_cell.length_b   1.000
_cell.length_c   1.000
_cell.angle_alpha   90.00
_cell.angle_beta   90.00
_cell.angle_gamma   90.00
#
_symmetry.space_group_name_H-M   'P 1'
#
loop_
_entity.id
_entity.type
_entity.pdbx_description
1 polymer ?
#
loop_
_entity_poly.entity_id
_entity_poly.type
_entity_poly.pdbx_seq_one_letter_code
_entity_poly.pdbx_strand_id
1 'polypeptide(L)'
;MENQCSDDNEHVDSSISDHITKQVHFEIVNENEEALNETDDRQSAPNDLTCTTANMKTMEKVPHIDHYRNMMSVVKAVSSRPTLQQLRDGRNVSAESPHDEDQKSLRKCSGLEAFISTKRFKPQQKLGWIKGVLIRCILCIFGVILYLRLSWITGQAGVRGAYFLLSRSLGPEFGGSIGLLFSFANAVAVAMYVVGFAESVVDVMKKHDTYIVDGSLNDIRIISLATAVVILAIVIVGVLFETKAQMILLAILSISVLNYLIGTTLPKSEDMQAKGFTGYSWETFMKNLLPEFRGETFFSLFSIYFPAATGVMAGANISGDLKNAHNAIPKGTLLAILITSSVYCVCVLATGFTCLKDASGVLDDLKLGTLSNCAASENCTYGLLNYFQVMEMQSAFSPLITAGVFAASLSSALSSMALSNDNLFPYIRYFGRGYGRNNEPRPAYILTFLIACCVIAIGDLNIIAPIISNFFLASYALINYACFDASYSQSLGFRPAFKYYNMWLSLCGALLCLGVMIVINWWATLVTVAVILILYIYLLRRKPNVNWGSSGQAHALRNALNAMHRLDNTEEHVKNYRPQILVLTGNLSECNHLLNFATSITKDSCLLISAEVIVSDNPDSLISTVSAEEAKCTAWLAKNKYRAFFHAVSSASLSDGVRQLLQISGLGKLKPNILLLGFKNNWKTSKLDDIVEYVTTIGLAFDADFGVCVFRCNSENVTASENVDECKPLMDQEEQQQTNNPELKASINDCQTFTIEMDEDELKSEIETSNNAKPKKTIYQNFSKKNKTLKKYNFYLKKDLFRQKVKHATIDVYWLFDDGGLTLLLPYLLQLPKSYLEGAKLRVFTIANNKELEHQETSMATLLSKFRVGCTEVTAIPNITKKPDQKSLDDFQESILPFLGTGALSESELLAEHSRTWRHLRTREFMLSNSSDASLIVITMPIPRRRVCSDLLYMIWLDVLTRGMPPVLLVRGNQRSVLTFYT
;
A
#
# COMPACT_ATOMS: atom_id res chain seq x y z
N MET A 1 50.45 -40.18 -1.88
CA MET A 1 51.68 -40.84 -2.34
C MET A 1 51.50 -41.06 -3.83
N GLU A 2 52.28 -40.56 -4.76
CA GLU A 2 53.51 -39.76 -4.85
C GLU A 2 53.56 -39.35 -6.35
N ASN A 3 53.72 -38.06 -6.67
CA ASN A 3 54.96 -37.42 -7.15
C ASN A 3 55.53 -37.99 -8.46
N GLN A 4 55.56 -37.21 -9.55
CA GLN A 4 56.67 -36.36 -10.06
C GLN A 4 57.20 -36.96 -11.38
N CYS A 5 57.04 -36.26 -12.52
CA CYS A 5 57.97 -35.28 -13.13
C CYS A 5 59.17 -35.91 -13.84
N SER A 6 59.32 -35.62 -15.14
CA SER A 6 60.53 -35.31 -15.95
C SER A 6 60.06 -35.25 -17.41
N ASP A 7 59.81 -34.07 -17.97
CA ASP A 7 60.77 -33.20 -18.71
C ASP A 7 61.13 -33.75 -20.09
N ASP A 8 60.73 -33.02 -21.14
CA ASP A 8 61.65 -32.49 -22.14
C ASP A 8 61.00 -31.33 -22.93
N ASN A 9 61.70 -30.20 -22.93
CA ASN A 9 61.39 -28.93 -23.56
C ASN A 9 61.72 -28.95 -25.07
N GLU A 10 60.92 -28.27 -25.89
CA GLU A 10 61.46 -27.36 -26.91
C GLU A 10 60.42 -26.31 -27.37
N HIS A 11 60.77 -25.05 -27.08
CA HIS A 11 60.34 -23.76 -27.64
C HIS A 11 58.88 -23.49 -28.07
N VAL A 12 58.20 -22.68 -27.24
CA VAL A 12 57.01 -21.89 -27.57
C VAL A 12 57.42 -20.42 -27.73
N ASP A 13 57.12 -19.82 -28.87
CA ASP A 13 57.04 -18.36 -29.03
C ASP A 13 55.57 -17.92 -29.18
N SER A 14 55.27 -16.81 -28.54
CA SER A 14 53.97 -16.29 -28.12
C SER A 14 53.12 -15.64 -29.22
N SER A 15 51.80 -15.90 -29.23
CA SER A 15 50.72 -14.87 -29.12
C SER A 15 49.36 -15.40 -29.63
N ILE A 16 48.50 -15.86 -28.72
CA ILE A 16 47.06 -16.05 -28.95
C ILE A 16 46.30 -15.47 -27.75
N SER A 17 45.47 -14.47 -28.03
CA SER A 17 44.10 -14.24 -27.51
C SER A 17 43.86 -12.78 -27.15
N ASP A 18 43.29 -12.02 -28.09
CA ASP A 18 42.49 -10.84 -27.74
C ASP A 18 41.01 -11.15 -28.03
N HIS A 19 40.24 -11.23 -26.95
CA HIS A 19 38.79 -11.29 -26.97
C HIS A 19 38.22 -10.00 -27.54
N ILE A 20 37.58 -10.08 -28.72
CA ILE A 20 36.80 -8.96 -29.26
C ILE A 20 35.52 -8.80 -28.43
N THR A 21 35.56 -7.88 -27.45
CA THR A 21 34.36 -7.28 -26.86
C THR A 21 33.63 -6.46 -27.91
N LYS A 22 32.50 -6.96 -28.42
CA LYS A 22 31.55 -6.16 -29.21
C LYS A 22 30.88 -5.13 -28.30
N GLN A 23 31.35 -3.89 -28.32
CA GLN A 23 30.59 -2.74 -27.81
C GLN A 23 29.66 -2.24 -28.93
N VAL A 24 28.36 -2.14 -28.61
CA VAL A 24 27.37 -1.48 -29.48
C VAL A 24 27.54 0.03 -29.30
N HIS A 25 27.95 0.72 -30.36
CA HIS A 25 28.02 2.19 -30.38
C HIS A 25 26.61 2.74 -30.66
N PHE A 26 26.09 3.56 -29.74
CA PHE A 26 24.90 4.37 -30.00
C PHE A 26 25.35 5.75 -30.48
N GLU A 27 25.08 6.05 -31.75
CA GLU A 27 25.30 7.37 -32.31
C GLU A 27 24.06 8.25 -32.04
N ILE A 28 24.24 9.32 -31.27
CA ILE A 28 23.19 10.32 -31.04
C ILE A 28 23.29 11.32 -32.19
N VAL A 29 22.38 11.23 -33.16
CA VAL A 29 22.20 12.30 -34.13
C VAL A 29 21.55 13.48 -33.39
N ASN A 30 22.33 14.53 -33.15
CA ASN A 30 21.78 15.81 -32.71
C ASN A 30 21.03 16.44 -33.89
N GLU A 31 19.70 16.33 -33.92
CA GLU A 31 18.86 17.16 -34.78
C GLU A 31 18.85 18.59 -34.22
N ASN A 32 19.92 19.34 -34.44
CA ASN A 32 19.99 20.79 -34.28
C ASN A 32 21.13 21.32 -35.16
N GLU A 33 21.13 20.98 -36.45
CA GLU A 33 21.85 21.67 -37.54
C GLU A 33 21.60 20.87 -38.82
N GLU A 34 20.52 21.21 -39.53
CA GLU A 34 20.35 21.05 -40.99
C GLU A 34 18.93 21.48 -41.36
N ALA A 35 18.68 22.78 -41.20
CA ALA A 35 17.68 23.47 -42.00
C ALA A 35 18.46 24.20 -43.10
N LEU A 36 18.56 23.60 -44.29
CA LEU A 36 18.58 24.27 -45.59
C LEU A 36 18.92 23.26 -46.69
N ASN A 37 18.07 23.26 -47.73
CA ASN A 37 18.21 22.64 -49.04
C ASN A 37 17.95 21.12 -49.10
N GLU A 38 16.74 20.75 -49.51
CA GLU A 38 16.58 20.14 -50.84
C GLU A 38 15.09 20.09 -51.24
N THR A 39 14.85 20.48 -52.48
CA THR A 39 13.59 20.67 -53.16
C THR A 39 12.96 19.36 -53.64
N ASP A 40 11.64 19.41 -53.83
CA ASP A 40 10.77 18.46 -54.53
C ASP A 40 11.43 17.46 -55.49
N ASP A 41 11.16 16.16 -55.29
CA ASP A 41 10.51 15.32 -56.30
C ASP A 41 10.22 13.91 -55.75
N ARG A 42 8.94 13.51 -55.72
CA ARG A 42 8.51 12.12 -55.51
C ARG A 42 7.56 11.70 -56.63
N GLN A 43 8.02 10.83 -57.52
CA GLN A 43 7.19 9.96 -58.35
C GLN A 43 7.65 8.49 -58.21
N SER A 44 6.67 7.64 -57.82
CA SER A 44 6.46 6.22 -58.20
C SER A 44 7.59 5.17 -58.10
N ALA A 45 7.51 4.34 -57.04
CA ALA A 45 7.59 2.85 -56.88
C ALA A 45 8.14 1.91 -58.01
N PRO A 46 8.39 0.57 -57.79
CA PRO A 46 8.32 -0.28 -56.58
C PRO A 46 9.49 -1.31 -56.36
N ASN A 47 9.45 -1.97 -55.19
CA ASN A 47 9.91 -3.34 -54.83
C ASN A 47 11.37 -3.77 -55.05
N ASP A 48 12.09 -3.99 -53.94
CA ASP A 48 12.73 -5.30 -53.75
C ASP A 48 12.92 -5.69 -52.28
N LEU A 49 12.68 -6.97 -52.03
CA LEU A 49 12.44 -7.59 -50.73
C LEU A 49 13.75 -8.16 -50.14
N THR A 50 14.50 -7.36 -49.40
CA THR A 50 15.54 -7.88 -48.48
C THR A 50 15.52 -7.08 -47.17
N CYS A 51 14.62 -7.45 -46.26
CA CYS A 51 14.61 -6.88 -44.91
C CYS A 51 15.76 -7.50 -44.10
N THR A 52 16.96 -6.92 -44.20
CA THR A 52 18.02 -7.15 -43.23
C THR A 52 17.64 -6.48 -41.92
N THR A 53 17.70 -7.23 -40.82
CA THR A 53 17.44 -6.78 -39.44
C THR A 53 18.36 -5.65 -38.96
N ALA A 54 19.31 -5.20 -39.77
CA ALA A 54 20.22 -4.09 -39.50
C ALA A 54 19.55 -2.70 -39.56
N ASN A 55 18.39 -2.57 -40.22
CA ASN A 55 17.70 -1.28 -40.41
C ASN A 55 16.39 -1.14 -39.62
N MET A 56 16.17 -1.95 -38.58
CA MET A 56 15.18 -1.60 -37.56
C MET A 56 15.75 -0.46 -36.71
N LYS A 57 15.67 0.79 -37.21
CA LYS A 57 15.79 1.97 -36.36
C LYS A 57 14.64 1.90 -35.36
N THR A 58 14.91 1.44 -34.14
CA THR A 58 13.96 1.58 -33.05
C THR A 58 13.70 3.07 -32.88
N MET A 59 12.50 3.54 -33.23
CA MET A 59 12.05 4.91 -32.94
C MET A 59 11.76 5.08 -31.44
N GLU A 60 12.66 4.57 -30.60
CA GLU A 60 12.59 4.70 -29.15
C GLU A 60 13.42 5.92 -28.77
N LYS A 61 12.74 7.01 -28.40
CA LYS A 61 13.40 8.19 -27.86
C LYS A 61 14.06 7.86 -26.52
N VAL A 62 15.15 8.55 -26.22
CA VAL A 62 15.86 8.45 -24.93
C VAL A 62 14.87 8.70 -23.78
N PRO A 63 14.95 7.93 -22.67
CA PRO A 63 14.16 8.15 -21.46
C PRO A 63 14.11 9.63 -21.03
N HIS A 64 12.91 10.23 -21.08
CA HIS A 64 12.71 11.60 -20.62
C HIS A 64 12.25 11.62 -19.16
N ILE A 65 12.89 12.43 -18.31
CA ILE A 65 12.62 12.44 -16.86
C ILE A 65 11.17 12.79 -16.50
N ASP A 66 10.49 13.61 -17.31
CA ASP A 66 9.10 14.02 -17.07
C ASP A 66 8.09 12.88 -17.24
N HIS A 67 8.47 11.81 -17.92
CA HIS A 67 7.65 10.60 -18.09
C HIS A 67 7.76 9.66 -16.89
N TYR A 68 8.71 9.90 -15.98
CA TYR A 68 8.89 9.13 -14.76
C TYR A 68 8.28 9.86 -13.57
N ARG A 69 7.68 9.09 -12.66
CA ARG A 69 7.20 9.65 -11.40
C ARG A 69 8.39 10.13 -10.58
N ASN A 70 8.42 11.41 -10.26
CA ASN A 70 9.34 11.95 -9.27
C ASN A 70 8.60 12.11 -7.92
N MET A 71 9.35 12.32 -6.85
CA MET A 71 8.76 12.46 -5.51
C MET A 71 7.74 13.62 -5.41
N MET A 72 7.80 14.57 -6.35
CA MET A 72 6.92 15.73 -6.48
C MET A 72 5.62 15.45 -7.25
N SER A 73 5.61 14.50 -8.20
CA SER A 73 4.43 14.16 -9.01
C SER A 73 3.44 13.27 -8.27
N VAL A 74 3.81 12.69 -7.12
CA VAL A 74 2.92 11.87 -6.29
C VAL A 74 1.90 12.72 -5.50
N VAL A 75 2.12 14.04 -5.35
CA VAL A 75 1.20 14.96 -4.65
C VAL A 75 0.09 15.46 -5.57
N LYS A 76 0.33 15.58 -6.88
CA LYS A 76 -0.73 15.75 -7.88
C LYS A 76 -1.20 14.35 -8.24
N ALA A 77 -2.43 13.99 -7.87
CA ALA A 77 -3.01 12.67 -8.15
C ALA A 77 -3.18 12.32 -9.66
N VAL A 78 -2.57 13.09 -10.57
CA VAL A 78 -2.77 13.01 -12.01
C VAL A 78 -1.43 13.28 -12.72
N SER A 79 -0.59 12.25 -12.82
CA SER A 79 0.25 12.11 -14.02
C SER A 79 -0.15 10.78 -14.65
N SER A 80 -0.98 10.85 -15.69
CA SER A 80 -1.35 9.67 -16.48
C SER A 80 -0.08 9.00 -17.00
N ARG A 81 -0.09 7.67 -17.13
CA ARG A 81 0.99 6.95 -17.80
C ARG A 81 1.10 7.54 -19.21
N PRO A 82 2.30 7.98 -19.66
CA PRO A 82 2.43 8.54 -20.99
C PRO A 82 2.04 7.48 -22.03
N THR A 83 1.27 7.88 -23.04
CA THR A 83 0.90 6.97 -24.13
C THR A 83 2.13 6.64 -24.97
N LEU A 84 2.10 5.51 -25.68
CA LEU A 84 3.18 5.15 -26.60
C LEU A 84 3.45 6.27 -27.63
N GLN A 85 2.39 6.97 -28.04
CA GLN A 85 2.49 8.11 -28.93
C GLN A 85 3.15 9.33 -28.26
N GLN A 86 2.86 9.62 -26.98
CA GLN A 86 3.58 10.66 -26.23
C GLN A 86 5.06 10.35 -26.03
N LEU A 87 5.41 9.07 -25.82
CA LEU A 87 6.80 8.61 -25.76
C LEU A 87 7.53 8.77 -27.10
N ARG A 88 6.82 8.62 -28.22
CA ARG A 88 7.34 8.80 -29.58
C ARG A 88 7.44 10.28 -29.98
N ASP A 89 6.46 11.10 -29.61
CA ASP A 89 6.34 12.48 -30.09
C ASP A 89 7.10 13.50 -29.23
N GLY A 90 7.31 13.24 -27.93
CA GLY A 90 8.14 14.07 -27.05
C GLY A 90 7.63 15.50 -26.81
N ARG A 91 6.36 15.80 -27.09
CA ARG A 91 5.77 17.12 -26.78
C ARG A 91 5.59 17.30 -25.27
N ASN A 92 6.16 18.39 -24.75
CA ASN A 92 5.97 18.87 -23.38
C ASN A 92 4.48 19.00 -23.05
N VAL A 93 4.00 18.17 -22.13
CA VAL A 93 2.65 18.31 -21.58
C VAL A 93 2.67 19.47 -20.57
N SER A 94 2.37 20.67 -21.04
CA SER A 94 1.55 21.59 -20.24
C SER A 94 0.17 20.95 -20.14
N ALA A 95 -0.38 20.86 -18.95
CA ALA A 95 -1.63 20.17 -18.67
C ALA A 95 -2.81 20.78 -19.45
N GLU A 96 -3.15 20.21 -20.59
CA GLU A 96 -4.48 20.28 -21.19
C GLU A 96 -5.02 18.85 -21.28
N SER A 97 -6.11 18.62 -20.53
CA SER A 97 -6.88 17.39 -20.53
C SER A 97 -7.71 17.29 -21.82
N PRO A 98 -7.80 16.13 -22.47
CA PRO A 98 -8.67 15.94 -23.62
C PRO A 98 -10.08 15.56 -23.13
N HIS A 99 -10.92 16.57 -22.94
CA HIS A 99 -12.37 16.52 -23.06
C HIS A 99 -12.80 17.97 -23.26
N ASP A 100 -13.21 18.29 -24.49
CA ASP A 100 -14.10 19.40 -24.89
C ASP A 100 -13.86 19.76 -26.37
N GLU A 101 -13.94 18.77 -27.27
CA GLU A 101 -14.29 19.03 -28.66
C GLU A 101 -15.75 18.61 -28.86
N ASP A 102 -16.68 19.35 -28.25
CA ASP A 102 -18.10 19.38 -28.63
C ASP A 102 -18.84 20.49 -27.85
N GLN A 103 -18.37 21.75 -27.97
CA GLN A 103 -19.19 22.91 -27.58
C GLN A 103 -18.75 24.27 -28.17
N LYS A 104 -18.14 24.26 -29.36
CA LYS A 104 -17.88 25.48 -30.15
C LYS A 104 -19.13 25.95 -30.90
N SER A 105 -20.23 26.19 -30.19
CA SER A 105 -21.41 26.87 -30.75
C SER A 105 -22.40 27.31 -29.67
N LEU A 106 -21.98 28.07 -28.65
CA LEU A 106 -22.81 29.14 -28.03
C LEU A 106 -22.03 29.78 -26.87
N ARG A 107 -21.54 31.01 -27.07
CA ARG A 107 -21.64 32.15 -26.14
C ARG A 107 -20.63 33.22 -26.55
N LYS A 108 -21.09 34.01 -27.51
CA LYS A 108 -20.64 35.37 -27.74
C LYS A 108 -21.38 36.25 -26.72
N CYS A 109 -20.71 36.66 -25.63
CA CYS A 109 -21.13 37.80 -24.80
C CYS A 109 -19.93 38.32 -23.99
N SER A 110 -19.31 39.36 -24.55
CA SER A 110 -18.66 40.51 -23.94
C SER A 110 -18.34 40.50 -22.43
N GLY A 111 -17.04 40.63 -22.13
CA GLY A 111 -16.53 41.74 -21.31
C GLY A 111 -16.23 41.45 -19.84
N LEU A 112 -15.03 40.91 -19.55
CA LEU A 112 -14.19 41.31 -18.40
C LEU A 112 -12.80 40.62 -18.44
N GLU A 113 -12.00 40.83 -19.49
CA GLU A 113 -10.59 40.41 -19.49
C GLU A 113 -9.68 41.57 -19.08
N ALA A 114 -9.47 41.72 -17.77
CA ALA A 114 -8.37 42.52 -17.23
C ALA A 114 -8.06 42.15 -15.76
N PHE A 115 -7.87 40.87 -15.40
CA PHE A 115 -7.29 40.56 -14.07
C PHE A 115 -6.65 39.17 -13.90
N ILE A 116 -5.90 38.64 -14.86
CA ILE A 116 -4.94 37.56 -14.55
C ILE A 116 -3.61 37.84 -15.27
N SER A 117 -2.85 38.79 -14.72
CA SER A 117 -1.40 38.84 -14.95
C SER A 117 -0.79 37.62 -14.25
N THR A 118 -0.27 36.68 -15.05
CA THR A 118 0.74 35.70 -14.64
C THR A 118 1.90 36.41 -13.94
N LYS A 119 1.84 36.52 -12.60
CA LYS A 119 2.98 36.91 -11.80
C LYS A 119 4.02 35.80 -11.86
N ARG A 120 5.04 36.01 -12.70
CA ARG A 120 6.34 35.32 -12.63
C ARG A 120 6.80 35.32 -11.16
N PHE A 121 6.81 34.14 -10.53
CA PHE A 121 7.53 33.94 -9.28
C PHE A 121 9.01 34.26 -9.54
N LYS A 122 9.57 35.23 -8.80
CA LYS A 122 11.03 35.40 -8.78
C LYS A 122 11.64 34.09 -8.24
N PRO A 123 12.63 33.49 -8.91
CA PRO A 123 13.29 32.31 -8.37
C PRO A 123 13.94 32.68 -7.02
N GLN A 124 13.53 32.02 -5.93
CA GLN A 124 14.26 32.08 -4.67
C GLN A 124 15.70 31.63 -4.92
N GLN A 125 16.66 32.39 -4.40
CA GLN A 125 18.08 32.02 -4.46
C GLN A 125 18.29 30.70 -3.70
N LYS A 126 18.53 29.60 -4.44
CA LYS A 126 18.81 28.28 -3.85
C LYS A 126 20.11 28.33 -3.06
N LEU A 127 20.09 27.81 -1.83
CA LEU A 127 21.22 27.82 -0.91
C LEU A 127 22.25 26.73 -1.27
N GLY A 128 23.54 27.04 -1.16
CA GLY A 128 24.64 26.07 -1.27
C GLY A 128 24.80 25.23 0.00
N TRP A 129 25.57 24.14 -0.05
CA TRP A 129 25.73 23.22 1.08
C TRP A 129 26.37 23.86 2.33
N ILE A 130 27.28 24.82 2.14
CA ILE A 130 27.91 25.60 3.23
C ILE A 130 26.84 26.46 3.93
N LYS A 131 26.13 27.29 3.17
CA LYS A 131 25.13 28.22 3.73
C LYS A 131 23.85 27.54 4.22
N GLY A 132 23.43 26.45 3.58
CA GLY A 132 22.18 25.76 3.88
C GLY A 132 22.33 24.67 4.95
N VAL A 133 23.29 23.77 4.81
CA VAL A 133 23.37 22.57 5.69
C VAL A 133 24.41 22.76 6.79
N LEU A 134 25.65 23.10 6.42
CA LEU A 134 26.77 23.16 7.37
C LEU A 134 26.52 24.18 8.49
N ILE A 135 26.16 25.42 8.13
CA ILE A 135 25.91 26.51 9.10
C ILE A 135 24.73 26.18 10.03
N ARG A 136 23.63 25.65 9.49
CA ARG A 136 22.45 25.27 10.28
C ARG A 136 22.72 24.09 11.22
N CYS A 137 23.48 23.10 10.76
CA CYS A 137 23.87 21.96 11.58
C CYS A 137 24.88 22.36 12.66
N ILE A 138 25.89 23.20 12.36
CA ILE A 138 26.81 23.73 13.38
C ILE A 138 26.06 24.53 14.45
N LEU A 139 25.05 25.30 14.04
CA LEU A 139 24.19 26.07 14.96
C LEU A 139 23.31 25.20 15.85
N CYS A 140 23.06 23.94 15.50
CA CYS A 140 22.10 23.08 16.21
C CYS A 140 22.73 21.86 16.89
N ILE A 141 24.00 21.49 16.64
CA ILE A 141 24.54 20.17 17.04
C ILE A 141 26.02 20.18 17.40
N PHE A 142 26.34 19.37 18.40
CA PHE A 142 27.63 18.71 18.57
C PHE A 142 27.57 17.16 18.76
N GLY A 143 27.63 16.33 17.70
CA GLY A 143 27.70 14.86 17.87
C GLY A 143 27.70 13.98 16.60
N VAL A 144 28.45 12.86 16.59
CA VAL A 144 28.88 12.14 15.33
C VAL A 144 28.08 10.93 14.89
N ILE A 145 27.38 10.25 15.79
CA ILE A 145 27.10 8.82 15.56
C ILE A 145 25.83 8.57 14.71
N LEU A 146 25.03 9.59 14.41
CA LEU A 146 23.70 9.39 13.82
C LEU A 146 23.60 9.52 12.27
N TYR A 147 24.68 9.87 11.55
CA TYR A 147 24.55 10.42 10.18
C TYR A 147 25.18 9.65 9.03
N LEU A 148 25.64 8.42 9.28
CA LEU A 148 25.86 7.47 8.18
C LEU A 148 24.53 7.01 7.52
N ARG A 149 23.36 7.38 8.08
CA ARG A 149 22.04 6.81 7.72
C ARG A 149 21.06 7.76 7.06
N LEU A 150 20.94 8.99 7.57
CA LEU A 150 20.04 9.99 6.98
C LEU A 150 20.53 10.51 5.61
N SER A 151 21.86 10.47 5.40
CA SER A 151 22.57 10.94 4.21
C SER A 151 22.00 10.42 2.89
N TRP A 152 21.54 9.17 2.84
CA TRP A 152 20.91 8.62 1.65
C TRP A 152 19.43 9.01 1.49
N ILE A 153 18.64 8.91 2.57
CA ILE A 153 17.20 9.24 2.58
C ILE A 153 16.99 10.67 2.05
N THR A 154 17.90 11.56 2.42
CA THR A 154 17.89 12.98 2.07
C THR A 154 18.27 13.29 0.61
N GLY A 155 18.81 12.32 -0.13
CA GLY A 155 19.35 12.56 -1.47
C GLY A 155 18.40 12.35 -2.63
N GLN A 156 17.21 11.78 -2.41
CA GLN A 156 16.26 11.49 -3.48
C GLN A 156 15.08 12.47 -3.57
N ALA A 157 14.93 13.44 -2.66
CA ALA A 157 13.82 14.39 -2.73
C ALA A 157 14.27 15.82 -3.04
N GLY A 158 13.79 16.31 -4.17
CA GLY A 158 13.46 17.72 -4.27
C GLY A 158 12.25 18.01 -3.36
N VAL A 159 12.39 19.06 -2.55
CA VAL A 159 11.30 19.95 -2.09
C VAL A 159 10.28 19.33 -1.12
N ARG A 160 10.56 19.39 0.21
CA ARG A 160 9.61 19.65 1.35
C ARG A 160 10.06 19.26 2.79
N GLY A 161 11.37 19.21 3.10
CA GLY A 161 11.86 19.06 4.49
C GLY A 161 12.01 17.62 5.00
N ALA A 162 12.49 17.45 6.24
CA ALA A 162 12.97 16.15 6.76
C ALA A 162 11.86 15.11 6.97
N TYR A 163 10.67 15.51 7.39
CA TYR A 163 9.54 14.60 7.54
C TYR A 163 9.06 14.02 6.20
N PHE A 164 8.96 14.88 5.18
CA PHE A 164 8.58 14.47 3.83
C PHE A 164 9.58 13.44 3.28
N LEU A 165 10.88 13.66 3.52
CA LEU A 165 11.94 12.71 3.19
C LEU A 165 11.73 11.35 3.87
N LEU A 166 11.51 11.35 5.19
CA LEU A 166 11.36 10.13 5.98
C LEU A 166 10.10 9.34 5.60
N SER A 167 8.96 10.00 5.43
CA SER A 167 7.69 9.34 5.12
C SER A 167 7.61 8.71 3.73
N ARG A 168 8.39 9.21 2.77
CA ARG A 168 8.44 8.69 1.41
C ARG A 168 9.47 7.58 1.23
N SER A 169 10.61 7.69 1.90
CA SER A 169 11.65 6.65 1.83
C SER A 169 11.35 5.43 2.69
N LEU A 170 10.66 5.60 3.82
CA LEU A 170 10.42 4.53 4.81
C LEU A 170 8.95 4.08 4.86
N GLY A 171 8.07 4.75 4.11
CA GLY A 171 6.63 4.49 4.10
C GLY A 171 5.85 5.28 5.16
N PRO A 172 4.50 5.29 5.05
CA PRO A 172 3.64 6.11 5.90
C PRO A 172 3.67 5.70 7.38
N GLU A 173 3.87 4.41 7.67
CA GLU A 173 3.82 3.85 9.03
C GLU A 173 5.01 4.34 9.89
N PHE A 174 6.23 4.14 9.38
CA PHE A 174 7.45 4.64 10.01
C PHE A 174 7.53 6.16 9.93
N GLY A 175 7.25 6.73 8.75
CA GLY A 175 7.26 8.17 8.52
C GLY A 175 6.40 8.94 9.50
N GLY A 176 5.13 8.55 9.62
CA GLY A 176 4.16 9.19 10.51
C GLY A 176 4.55 9.16 11.97
N SER A 177 5.02 8.00 12.43
CA SER A 177 5.46 7.79 13.82
C SER A 177 6.70 8.63 14.12
N ILE A 178 7.72 8.60 13.25
CA ILE A 178 8.95 9.39 13.42
C ILE A 178 8.65 10.89 13.40
N GLY A 179 7.80 11.35 12.47
CA GLY A 179 7.45 12.76 12.35
C GLY A 179 6.73 13.34 13.54
N LEU A 180 5.77 12.60 14.10
CA LEU A 180 5.01 13.06 15.26
C LEU A 180 5.91 13.16 16.50
N LEU A 181 6.77 12.17 16.72
CA LEU A 181 7.75 12.18 17.83
C LEU A 181 8.77 13.30 17.67
N PHE A 182 9.30 13.48 16.46
CA PHE A 182 10.28 14.51 16.18
C PHE A 182 9.69 15.93 16.31
N SER A 183 8.46 16.12 15.85
CA SER A 183 7.67 17.35 16.06
C SER A 183 7.52 17.67 17.55
N PHE A 184 7.14 16.68 18.35
CA PHE A 184 7.01 16.83 19.79
C PHE A 184 8.35 17.12 20.47
N ALA A 185 9.41 16.40 20.09
CA ALA A 185 10.77 16.62 20.61
C ALA A 185 11.25 18.05 20.35
N ASN A 186 11.04 18.57 19.14
CA ASN A 186 11.39 19.96 18.81
C ASN A 186 10.57 20.98 19.60
N ALA A 187 9.28 20.73 19.81
CA ALA A 187 8.43 21.61 20.63
C ALA A 187 8.91 21.71 22.08
N VAL A 188 9.30 20.57 22.68
CA VAL A 188 9.88 20.55 24.03
C VAL A 188 11.28 21.18 24.04
N ALA A 189 12.08 21.00 22.99
CA ALA A 189 13.41 21.62 22.87
C ALA A 189 13.38 23.15 22.88
N VAL A 190 12.35 23.77 22.29
CA VAL A 190 12.15 25.24 22.36
C VAL A 190 12.11 25.71 23.81
N ALA A 191 11.43 24.99 24.69
CA ALA A 191 11.38 25.34 26.11
C ALA A 191 12.75 25.29 26.79
N MET A 192 13.55 24.24 26.53
CA MET A 192 14.90 24.12 27.10
C MET A 192 15.80 25.28 26.70
N TYR A 193 15.83 25.66 25.42
CA TYR A 193 16.65 26.76 24.96
C TYR A 193 16.23 28.10 25.56
N VAL A 194 14.93 28.32 25.72
CA VAL A 194 14.37 29.55 26.31
C VAL A 194 14.59 29.61 27.83
N VAL A 195 14.54 28.47 28.51
CA VAL A 195 14.88 28.36 29.95
C VAL A 195 16.37 28.62 30.17
N GLY A 196 17.26 28.01 29.39
CA GLY A 196 18.71 28.27 29.49
C GLY A 196 19.09 29.72 29.16
N PHE A 197 18.37 30.37 28.23
CA PHE A 197 18.50 31.81 28.01
C PHE A 197 18.07 32.62 29.24
N ALA A 198 16.91 32.31 29.81
CA ALA A 198 16.38 33.04 30.96
C ALA A 198 17.25 32.87 32.21
N GLU A 199 17.79 31.68 32.45
CA GLU A 199 18.78 31.41 33.52
C GLU A 199 20.00 32.34 33.38
N SER A 200 20.58 32.42 32.17
CA SER A 200 21.70 33.32 31.90
C SER A 200 21.35 34.80 32.09
N VAL A 201 20.13 35.22 31.76
CA VAL A 201 19.67 36.61 31.98
C VAL A 201 19.51 36.89 33.48
N VAL A 202 18.88 36.00 34.23
CA VAL A 202 18.69 36.13 35.68
C VAL A 202 20.05 36.21 36.39
N ASP A 203 21.03 35.43 35.96
CA ASP A 203 22.36 35.47 36.58
C ASP A 203 23.11 36.79 36.31
N VAL A 204 22.94 37.38 35.12
CA VAL A 204 23.42 38.74 34.84
C VAL A 204 22.68 39.77 35.70
N MET A 205 21.38 39.60 35.92
CA MET A 205 20.59 40.49 36.78
C MET A 205 21.01 40.41 38.25
N LYS A 206 21.29 39.20 38.76
CA LYS A 206 21.85 38.97 40.10
C LYS A 206 23.19 39.69 40.28
N LYS A 207 24.05 39.69 39.26
CA LYS A 207 25.36 40.37 39.29
C LYS A 207 25.26 41.90 39.42
N HIS A 208 24.12 42.47 39.03
CA HIS A 208 23.83 43.90 39.12
C HIS A 208 22.85 44.25 40.27
N ASP A 209 22.61 43.32 41.20
CA ASP A 209 21.67 43.48 42.34
C ASP A 209 20.24 43.89 41.91
N THR A 210 19.79 43.35 40.77
CA THR A 210 18.44 43.58 40.23
C THR A 210 17.65 42.27 40.20
N TYR A 211 16.42 42.27 40.73
CA TYR A 211 15.52 41.11 40.76
C TYR A 211 14.12 41.52 40.34
N ILE A 212 13.35 40.64 39.71
CA ILE A 212 11.95 40.92 39.35
C ILE A 212 11.04 40.55 40.53
N VAL A 213 11.18 39.32 41.03
CA VAL A 213 10.42 38.81 42.18
C VAL A 213 11.36 38.28 43.26
N ASP A 214 12.12 37.23 42.96
CA ASP A 214 12.92 36.48 43.93
C ASP A 214 14.34 36.15 43.46
N GLY A 215 14.72 36.52 42.23
CA GLY A 215 16.01 36.19 41.66
C GLY A 215 16.23 34.69 41.46
N SER A 216 15.17 33.87 41.43
CA SER A 216 15.26 32.41 41.39
C SER A 216 14.37 31.82 40.27
N LEU A 217 13.69 30.70 40.52
CA LEU A 217 12.91 29.96 39.53
C LEU A 217 11.75 30.77 38.94
N ASN A 218 11.13 31.67 39.71
CA ASN A 218 10.00 32.45 39.21
C ASN A 218 10.44 33.53 38.21
N ASP A 219 11.60 34.15 38.44
CA ASP A 219 12.18 35.11 37.51
C ASP A 219 12.57 34.42 36.18
N ILE A 220 13.13 33.21 36.26
CA ILE A 220 13.42 32.38 35.08
C ILE A 220 12.13 32.11 34.29
N ARG A 221 11.05 31.68 34.95
CA ARG A 221 9.75 31.41 34.30
C ARG A 221 9.16 32.64 33.60
N ILE A 222 9.20 33.82 34.25
CA ILE A 222 8.67 35.07 33.70
C ILE A 222 9.46 35.49 32.46
N ILE A 223 10.79 35.49 32.54
CA ILE A 223 11.67 35.87 31.43
C ILE A 223 11.54 34.86 30.28
N SER A 224 11.48 33.56 30.58
CA SER A 224 11.25 32.53 29.57
C SER A 224 9.92 32.71 28.84
N LEU A 225 8.83 32.99 29.56
CA LEU A 225 7.52 33.19 28.95
C LEU A 225 7.49 34.44 28.06
N ALA A 226 8.06 35.56 28.54
CA ALA A 226 8.20 36.77 27.74
C ALA A 226 9.02 36.52 26.45
N THR A 227 10.15 35.82 26.58
CA THR A 227 11.02 35.48 25.45
C THR A 227 10.33 34.56 24.45
N ALA A 228 9.58 33.56 24.90
CA ALA A 228 8.82 32.67 24.03
C ALA A 228 7.77 33.41 23.19
N VAL A 229 7.09 34.42 23.78
CA VAL A 229 6.14 35.29 23.05
C VAL A 229 6.84 36.10 21.97
N VAL A 230 8.02 36.66 22.27
CA VAL A 230 8.83 37.40 21.29
C VAL A 230 9.28 36.49 20.14
N ILE A 231 9.75 35.29 20.45
CA ILE A 231 10.15 34.30 19.42
C ILE A 231 8.96 33.94 18.53
N LEU A 232 7.77 33.68 19.11
CA LEU A 232 6.56 33.41 18.33
C LEU A 232 6.22 34.57 17.39
N ALA A 233 6.33 35.81 17.86
CA ALA A 233 6.09 36.99 17.03
C ALA A 233 7.08 37.09 15.86
N ILE A 234 8.37 36.81 16.10
CA ILE A 234 9.40 36.79 15.04
C ILE A 234 9.08 35.73 13.98
N VAL A 235 8.70 34.52 14.40
CA VAL A 235 8.37 33.42 13.48
C VAL A 235 7.14 33.74 12.63
N ILE A 236 6.13 34.42 13.18
CA ILE A 236 4.92 34.83 12.45
C ILE A 236 5.20 35.95 11.42
N VAL A 237 6.18 36.81 11.66
CA VAL A 237 6.54 37.92 10.75
C VAL A 237 7.25 37.40 9.50
N GLY A 238 8.00 36.31 9.59
CA GLY A 238 8.40 35.51 8.41
C GLY A 238 9.77 34.83 8.49
N VAL A 239 9.81 33.61 7.97
CA VAL A 239 10.97 32.67 8.00
C VAL A 239 12.21 33.19 7.25
N LEU A 240 12.06 34.13 6.30
CA LEU A 240 13.19 34.67 5.55
C LEU A 240 14.10 35.57 6.41
N PHE A 241 13.54 36.27 7.39
CA PHE A 241 14.32 37.09 8.32
C PHE A 241 15.22 36.21 9.20
N GLU A 242 14.68 35.08 9.67
CA GLU A 242 15.38 34.07 10.46
C GLU A 242 16.67 33.59 9.77
N THR A 243 16.59 33.23 8.48
CA THR A 243 17.74 32.70 7.72
C THR A 243 18.92 33.69 7.63
N LYS A 244 18.64 34.99 7.61
CA LYS A 244 19.67 36.04 7.61
C LYS A 244 20.21 36.29 9.02
N ALA A 245 19.33 36.31 10.02
CA ALA A 245 19.70 36.53 11.41
C ALA A 245 20.67 35.45 11.93
N GLN A 246 20.48 34.20 11.55
CA GLN A 246 21.35 33.10 11.99
C GLN A 246 22.79 33.19 11.52
N MET A 247 23.05 33.80 10.37
CA MET A 247 24.43 34.03 9.93
C MET A 247 25.16 34.98 10.88
N ILE A 248 24.44 35.98 11.40
CA ILE A 248 24.96 36.93 12.39
C ILE A 248 25.13 36.24 13.74
N LEU A 249 24.13 35.46 14.18
CA LEU A 249 24.20 34.72 15.45
C LEU A 249 25.34 33.69 15.46
N LEU A 250 25.59 33.00 14.33
CA LEU A 250 26.73 32.08 14.21
C LEU A 250 28.07 32.81 14.32
N ALA A 251 28.19 34.00 13.72
CA ALA A 251 29.40 34.80 13.80
C ALA A 251 29.69 35.20 15.25
N ILE A 252 28.68 35.67 15.99
CA ILE A 252 28.79 36.03 17.41
C ILE A 252 29.22 34.81 18.23
N LEU A 253 28.59 33.65 18.03
CA LEU A 253 28.95 32.41 18.71
C LEU A 253 30.39 31.99 18.41
N SER A 254 30.82 32.04 17.15
CA SER A 254 32.18 31.64 16.76
C SER A 254 33.24 32.55 17.38
N ILE A 255 32.98 33.86 17.39
CA ILE A 255 33.84 34.86 18.03
C ILE A 255 33.86 34.65 19.56
N SER A 256 32.73 34.31 20.16
CA SER A 256 32.60 34.01 21.59
C SER A 256 33.43 32.79 22.02
N VAL A 257 33.38 31.69 21.26
CA VAL A 257 34.21 30.51 21.51
C VAL A 257 35.70 30.83 21.36
N LEU A 258 36.07 31.61 20.34
CA LEU A 258 37.47 32.04 20.17
C LEU A 258 37.94 32.95 21.32
N ASN A 259 37.09 33.87 21.78
CA ASN A 259 37.35 34.74 22.93
C ASN A 259 37.56 33.95 24.24
N TYR A 260 36.82 32.86 24.43
CA TYR A 260 37.04 31.91 25.52
C TYR A 260 38.43 31.27 25.41
N LEU A 261 38.78 30.68 24.25
CA LEU A 261 40.06 29.99 24.05
C LEU A 261 41.28 30.92 24.13
N ILE A 262 41.14 32.19 23.75
CA ILE A 262 42.19 33.20 23.94
C ILE A 262 42.28 33.57 25.42
N GLY A 263 41.15 33.75 26.09
CA GLY A 263 41.06 34.09 27.52
C GLY A 263 41.79 33.11 28.43
N THR A 264 41.69 31.81 28.15
CA THR A 264 42.38 30.77 28.94
C THR A 264 43.91 30.90 28.90
N THR A 265 44.48 31.59 27.90
CA THR A 265 45.93 31.81 27.75
C THR A 265 46.43 33.14 28.31
N LEU A 266 45.54 34.07 28.69
CA LEU A 266 45.91 35.39 29.18
C LEU A 266 46.36 35.37 30.66
N PRO A 267 47.19 36.35 31.09
CA PRO A 267 47.63 36.45 32.48
C PRO A 267 46.45 36.73 33.43
N LYS A 268 46.47 36.05 34.57
CA LYS A 268 45.35 35.93 35.52
C LYS A 268 45.46 36.93 36.68
N SER A 269 44.40 37.69 36.94
CA SER A 269 44.25 38.53 38.13
C SER A 269 44.15 37.69 39.42
N GLU A 270 44.59 38.23 40.55
CA GLU A 270 44.51 37.56 41.87
C GLU A 270 43.07 37.16 42.23
N ASP A 271 42.08 37.98 41.85
CA ASP A 271 40.65 37.68 42.05
C ASP A 271 40.17 36.48 41.24
N MET A 272 40.69 36.30 40.01
CA MET A 272 40.34 35.16 39.16
C MET A 272 40.98 33.87 39.70
N GLN A 273 42.17 33.99 40.28
CA GLN A 273 42.86 32.88 40.95
C GLN A 273 42.12 32.42 42.21
N ALA A 274 41.62 33.36 43.02
CA ALA A 274 40.81 33.05 44.21
C ALA A 274 39.49 32.33 43.86
N LYS A 275 38.94 32.57 42.66
CA LYS A 275 37.74 31.89 42.16
C LYS A 275 38.03 30.54 41.49
N GLY A 276 39.29 30.11 41.46
CA GLY A 276 39.69 28.78 40.98
C GLY A 276 40.32 28.73 39.58
N PHE A 277 40.62 29.88 38.95
CA PHE A 277 41.32 29.92 37.65
C PHE A 277 42.85 29.89 37.86
N THR A 278 43.45 28.70 37.69
CA THR A 278 44.89 28.49 37.90
C THR A 278 45.73 28.77 36.65
N GLY A 279 45.11 28.88 35.47
CA GLY A 279 45.80 28.80 34.18
C GLY A 279 46.21 27.36 33.84
N TYR A 280 46.79 27.15 32.65
CA TYR A 280 47.18 25.82 32.17
C TYR A 280 48.21 25.18 33.12
N SER A 281 47.77 24.21 33.93
CA SER A 281 48.60 23.49 34.88
C SER A 281 48.37 21.98 34.78
N TRP A 282 49.47 21.24 34.73
CA TRP A 282 49.44 19.78 34.75
C TRP A 282 48.88 19.23 36.07
N GLU A 283 49.14 19.93 37.18
CA GLU A 283 48.66 19.54 38.49
C GLU A 283 47.13 19.66 38.59
N THR A 284 46.57 20.75 38.07
CA THR A 284 45.12 20.98 38.01
C THR A 284 44.44 19.90 37.16
N PHE A 285 45.02 19.55 36.01
CA PHE A 285 44.49 18.50 35.15
C PHE A 285 44.45 17.13 35.83
N MET A 286 45.53 16.74 36.53
CA MET A 286 45.56 15.46 37.27
C MET A 286 44.52 15.40 38.39
N LYS A 287 44.22 16.53 39.05
CA LYS A 287 43.14 16.63 40.05
C LYS A 287 41.73 16.49 39.43
N ASN A 288 41.59 16.82 38.14
CA ASN A 288 40.32 16.79 37.40
C ASN A 288 40.08 15.50 36.61
N LEU A 289 41.08 14.62 36.48
CA LEU A 289 41.01 13.45 35.59
C LEU A 289 39.98 12.40 36.05
N LEU A 290 39.80 12.24 37.36
CA LEU A 290 38.87 11.26 37.94
C LEU A 290 37.49 11.88 38.24
N PRO A 291 36.40 11.14 37.94
CA PRO A 291 35.05 11.61 38.19
C PRO A 291 34.76 11.70 39.69
N GLU A 292 34.06 12.77 40.07
CA GLU A 292 33.55 12.99 41.42
C GLU A 292 32.08 13.39 41.28
N PHE A 293 31.19 12.53 41.74
CA PHE A 293 29.75 12.74 41.59
C PHE A 293 29.15 13.20 42.93
N ARG A 294 28.53 14.38 42.95
CA ARG A 294 27.79 14.91 44.11
C ARG A 294 26.29 14.86 43.83
N GLY A 295 25.63 13.79 44.26
CA GLY A 295 24.19 13.57 44.04
C GLY A 295 23.80 13.10 42.63
N GLU A 296 24.70 13.18 41.66
CA GLU A 296 24.46 12.81 40.26
C GLU A 296 25.06 11.44 39.89
N THR A 297 24.65 10.87 38.76
CA THR A 297 25.25 9.66 38.18
C THR A 297 25.79 9.93 36.77
N PHE A 298 26.66 9.07 36.26
CA PHE A 298 27.17 9.16 34.89
C PHE A 298 26.04 9.31 33.84
N PHE A 299 24.97 8.52 33.97
CA PHE A 299 23.86 8.56 33.02
C PHE A 299 22.92 9.75 33.22
N SER A 300 22.80 10.26 34.46
CA SER A 300 22.10 11.52 34.73
C SER A 300 22.80 12.68 34.03
N LEU A 301 24.12 12.81 34.20
CA LEU A 301 24.94 13.83 33.52
C LEU A 301 24.95 13.65 32.00
N PHE A 302 25.04 12.41 31.52
CA PHE A 302 24.92 12.12 30.09
C PHE A 302 23.57 12.59 29.54
N SER A 303 22.47 12.42 30.28
CA SER A 303 21.14 12.85 29.84
C SER A 303 20.97 14.38 29.80
N ILE A 304 21.73 15.12 30.62
CA ILE A 304 21.80 16.59 30.59
C ILE A 304 22.69 17.07 29.44
N TYR A 305 23.76 16.33 29.13
CA TYR A 305 24.67 16.64 28.03
C TYR A 305 24.09 16.28 26.65
N PHE A 306 23.32 15.19 26.55
CA PHE A 306 22.84 14.66 25.27
C PHE A 306 22.09 15.67 24.38
N PRO A 307 21.24 16.59 24.89
CA PRO A 307 20.59 17.62 24.07
C PRO A 307 21.58 18.52 23.33
N ALA A 308 22.80 18.73 23.85
CA ALA A 308 23.86 19.47 23.19
C ALA A 308 24.34 18.77 21.89
N ALA A 309 24.17 17.45 21.81
CA ALA A 309 24.47 16.63 20.65
C ALA A 309 23.27 16.39 19.71
N THR A 310 22.10 16.97 20.01
CA THR A 310 20.89 16.86 19.18
C THR A 310 20.90 17.88 18.03
N GLY A 311 19.75 18.10 17.36
CA GLY A 311 19.62 19.14 16.33
C GLY A 311 20.09 18.75 14.92
N VAL A 312 20.43 17.49 14.70
CA VAL A 312 21.14 17.11 13.47
C VAL A 312 20.29 17.04 12.22
N MET A 313 18.97 16.95 12.42
CA MET A 313 18.01 17.03 11.33
C MET A 313 17.79 18.46 10.82
N ALA A 314 18.39 19.49 11.43
CA ALA A 314 18.23 20.88 11.01
C ALA A 314 18.61 21.10 9.53
N GLY A 315 19.70 20.48 9.06
CA GLY A 315 20.11 20.54 7.66
C GLY A 315 19.18 19.80 6.69
N ALA A 316 18.50 18.74 7.17
CA ALA A 316 17.50 18.00 6.39
C ALA A 316 16.13 18.71 6.37
N ASN A 317 15.81 19.51 7.40
CA ASN A 317 14.55 20.26 7.51
C ASN A 317 14.38 21.27 6.38
N ILE A 318 15.47 21.79 5.82
CA ILE A 318 15.46 22.75 4.70
C ILE A 318 15.80 22.13 3.34
N SER A 319 15.63 20.81 3.19
CA SER A 319 16.00 20.08 1.97
C SER A 319 15.40 20.65 0.68
N GLY A 320 14.28 21.37 0.77
CA GLY A 320 13.63 22.03 -0.37
C GLY A 320 14.32 23.29 -0.89
N ASP A 321 15.16 23.93 -0.07
CA ASP A 321 15.82 25.21 -0.41
C ASP A 321 17.27 25.03 -0.88
N LEU A 322 17.77 23.80 -0.90
CA LEU A 322 19.14 23.46 -1.30
C LEU A 322 19.27 23.33 -2.83
N LYS A 323 20.40 23.80 -3.38
CA LYS A 323 20.72 23.64 -4.81
C LYS A 323 20.80 22.17 -5.24
N ASN A 324 21.47 21.34 -4.42
CA ASN A 324 21.66 19.89 -4.63
C ASN A 324 21.57 19.13 -3.28
N ALA A 325 20.37 18.69 -2.90
CA ALA A 325 20.14 18.04 -1.59
C ALA A 325 20.98 16.75 -1.39
N HIS A 326 21.11 15.92 -2.44
CA HIS A 326 21.86 14.65 -2.42
C HIS A 326 23.30 14.76 -1.93
N ASN A 327 24.04 15.76 -2.40
CA ASN A 327 25.45 15.90 -2.02
C ASN A 327 25.63 16.86 -0.84
N ALA A 328 24.70 17.81 -0.65
CA ALA A 328 24.81 18.84 0.37
C ALA A 328 24.57 18.31 1.78
N ILE A 329 23.54 17.47 1.95
CA ILE A 329 23.11 17.01 3.28
C ILE A 329 24.15 16.09 3.93
N PRO A 330 24.68 15.04 3.25
CA PRO A 330 25.70 14.17 3.83
C PRO A 330 26.97 14.93 4.23
N LYS A 331 27.50 15.77 3.34
CA LYS A 331 28.75 16.50 3.56
C LYS A 331 28.60 17.56 4.65
N GLY A 332 27.54 18.37 4.57
CA GLY A 332 27.31 19.44 5.54
C GLY A 332 27.04 18.91 6.94
N THR A 333 26.29 17.80 7.05
CA THR A 333 25.96 17.22 8.34
C THR A 333 27.16 16.55 9.00
N LEU A 334 27.88 15.67 8.28
CA LEU A 334 29.07 14.99 8.84
C LEU A 334 30.20 15.95 9.20
N LEU A 335 30.40 17.02 8.40
CA LEU A 335 31.40 18.03 8.71
C LEU A 335 31.00 18.88 9.92
N ALA A 336 29.73 19.29 10.02
CA ALA A 336 29.24 20.06 11.17
C ALA A 336 29.52 19.31 12.47
N ILE A 337 29.03 18.07 12.51
CA ILE A 337 29.26 17.07 13.54
C ILE A 337 30.72 16.95 14.00
N LEU A 338 31.67 16.91 13.05
CA LEU A 338 33.08 16.69 13.34
C LEU A 338 33.71 17.95 13.93
N ILE A 339 33.41 19.12 13.35
CA ILE A 339 33.86 20.42 13.86
C ILE A 339 33.37 20.60 15.28
N THR A 340 32.10 20.32 15.50
CA THR A 340 31.44 20.58 16.76
C THR A 340 31.99 19.64 17.83
N SER A 341 31.99 18.32 17.61
CA SER A 341 32.59 17.38 18.58
C SER A 341 34.05 17.69 18.92
N SER A 342 34.82 18.23 17.96
CA SER A 342 36.19 18.70 18.20
C SER A 342 36.23 19.91 19.13
N VAL A 343 35.37 20.92 18.91
CA VAL A 343 35.27 22.11 19.76
C VAL A 343 34.85 21.75 21.19
N TYR A 344 33.93 20.80 21.38
CA TYR A 344 33.59 20.33 22.73
C TYR A 344 34.75 19.64 23.44
N CYS A 345 35.48 18.77 22.74
CA CYS A 345 36.66 18.12 23.30
C CYS A 345 37.70 19.17 23.73
N VAL A 346 37.96 20.17 22.88
CA VAL A 346 38.90 21.26 23.17
C VAL A 346 38.44 22.09 24.37
N CYS A 347 37.17 22.48 24.46
CA CYS A 347 36.66 23.27 25.60
C CYS A 347 36.70 22.48 26.92
N VAL A 348 36.33 21.19 26.90
CA VAL A 348 36.39 20.32 28.09
C VAL A 348 37.83 20.17 28.57
N LEU A 349 38.76 19.88 27.66
CA LEU A 349 40.18 19.79 28.00
C LEU A 349 40.72 21.13 28.51
N ALA A 350 40.45 22.23 27.81
CA ALA A 350 40.90 23.57 28.22
C ALA A 350 40.41 23.93 29.63
N THR A 351 39.13 23.69 29.94
CA THR A 351 38.58 23.95 31.28
C THR A 351 39.21 23.02 32.33
N GLY A 352 39.41 21.74 31.99
CA GLY A 352 40.05 20.76 32.87
C GLY A 352 41.51 21.08 33.21
N PHE A 353 42.25 21.74 32.30
CA PHE A 353 43.62 22.19 32.56
C PHE A 353 43.69 23.49 33.37
N THR A 354 42.62 24.30 33.40
CA THR A 354 42.69 25.70 33.84
C THR A 354 41.89 26.02 35.10
N CYS A 355 40.94 25.16 35.51
CA CYS A 355 40.08 25.40 36.66
C CYS A 355 40.11 24.27 37.69
N LEU A 356 40.06 24.61 38.97
CA LEU A 356 39.86 23.65 40.06
C LEU A 356 38.37 23.27 40.21
N LYS A 357 38.10 22.07 40.74
CA LYS A 357 36.73 21.60 41.02
C LYS A 357 35.98 22.51 42.00
N ASP A 358 36.67 22.95 43.04
CA ASP A 358 36.14 23.75 44.14
C ASP A 358 37.07 24.94 44.43
N ALA A 359 36.48 26.10 44.72
CA ALA A 359 37.19 27.31 45.14
C ALA A 359 36.33 28.18 46.08
N SER A 360 36.95 28.77 47.11
CA SER A 360 36.25 29.62 48.08
C SER A 360 35.98 31.05 47.57
N GLY A 361 36.76 31.57 46.64
CA GLY A 361 36.65 32.95 46.16
C GLY A 361 37.27 34.01 47.08
N VAL A 362 37.88 33.62 48.20
CA VAL A 362 38.50 34.53 49.18
C VAL A 362 39.99 34.68 48.89
N LEU A 363 40.47 35.92 48.81
CA LEU A 363 41.88 36.25 48.51
C LEU A 363 42.85 35.75 49.58
N ASP A 364 42.42 35.67 50.84
CA ASP A 364 43.25 35.20 51.95
C ASP A 364 43.52 33.69 51.86
N ASP A 365 42.54 32.90 51.40
CA ASP A 365 42.69 31.45 51.18
C ASP A 365 43.64 31.14 50.01
N LEU A 366 43.72 32.05 49.03
CA LEU A 366 44.67 31.95 47.93
C LEU A 366 46.12 32.12 48.43
N LYS A 367 46.37 33.08 49.32
CA LYS A 367 47.70 33.35 49.89
C LYS A 367 48.17 32.24 50.83
N LEU A 368 47.23 31.55 51.49
CA LEU A 368 47.50 30.39 52.35
C LEU A 368 47.62 29.05 51.59
N GLY A 369 47.22 29.01 50.31
CA GLY A 369 47.22 27.79 49.50
C GLY A 369 46.12 26.78 49.87
N THR A 370 45.09 27.20 50.62
CA THR A 370 44.01 26.34 51.16
C THR A 370 42.69 26.47 50.38
N LEU A 371 42.74 26.91 49.12
CA LEU A 371 41.57 27.24 48.31
C LEU A 371 40.55 26.10 48.14
N SER A 372 41.01 24.84 48.17
CA SER A 372 40.17 23.64 48.02
C SER A 372 39.63 23.08 49.34
N ASN A 373 40.00 23.62 50.50
CA ASN A 373 39.56 23.08 51.80
C ASN A 373 38.08 23.34 52.09
N CYS A 374 37.46 24.30 51.39
CA CYS A 374 36.01 24.53 51.48
C CYS A 374 35.18 23.31 51.02
N ALA A 375 35.79 22.38 50.26
CA ALA A 375 35.13 21.17 49.78
C ALA A 375 34.77 20.20 50.93
N ALA A 376 35.56 20.20 52.02
CA ALA A 376 35.29 19.36 53.19
C ALA A 376 34.05 19.80 53.98
N SER A 377 33.61 21.04 53.80
CA SER A 377 32.46 21.64 54.50
C SER A 377 31.26 21.91 53.57
N GLU A 378 31.31 21.48 52.30
CA GLU A 378 30.31 21.71 51.25
C GLU A 378 29.87 23.19 51.04
N ASN A 379 30.70 24.15 51.46
CA ASN A 379 30.37 25.59 51.45
C ASN A 379 31.14 26.40 50.40
N CYS A 380 31.65 25.76 49.34
CA CYS A 380 32.35 26.46 48.26
C CYS A 380 31.35 27.18 47.33
N THR A 381 31.59 28.46 47.06
CA THR A 381 30.75 29.27 46.16
C THR A 381 31.23 29.29 44.71
N TYR A 382 32.51 28.96 44.46
CA TYR A 382 33.13 28.96 43.14
C TYR A 382 33.81 27.62 42.81
N GLY A 383 34.32 27.49 41.59
CA GLY A 383 34.88 26.26 41.04
C GLY A 383 33.98 25.58 40.01
N LEU A 384 34.52 24.56 39.34
CA LEU A 384 33.87 23.85 38.24
C LEU A 384 32.51 23.23 38.62
N LEU A 385 32.34 22.78 39.87
CA LEU A 385 31.13 22.10 40.34
C LEU A 385 30.05 23.07 40.87
N ASN A 386 30.45 24.23 41.38
CA ASN A 386 29.54 25.13 42.13
C ASN A 386 29.14 26.38 41.34
N TYR A 387 29.90 26.77 40.31
CA TYR A 387 29.66 28.00 39.54
C TYR A 387 29.47 27.69 38.05
N PHE A 388 28.24 27.79 37.54
CA PHE A 388 27.92 27.39 36.16
C PHE A 388 28.52 28.31 35.07
N GLN A 389 28.89 29.55 35.42
CA GLN A 389 29.43 30.54 34.49
C GLN A 389 30.98 30.58 34.49
N VAL A 390 31.66 29.46 34.78
CA VAL A 390 33.14 29.38 34.73
C VAL A 390 33.69 29.86 33.38
N MET A 391 33.02 29.55 32.27
CA MET A 391 33.46 29.97 30.93
C MET A 391 33.42 31.49 30.74
N GLU A 392 32.50 32.21 31.40
CA GLU A 392 32.47 33.68 31.39
C GLU A 392 33.70 34.26 32.13
N MET A 393 34.05 33.65 33.26
CA MET A 393 35.18 34.06 34.09
C MET A 393 36.53 33.86 33.41
N GLN A 394 36.70 32.78 32.66
CA GLN A 394 37.96 32.43 31.98
C GLN A 394 38.20 33.18 30.68
N SER A 395 37.18 33.86 30.16
CA SER A 395 37.25 34.52 28.84
C SER A 395 38.00 35.85 28.88
N ALA A 396 38.55 36.26 27.73
CA ALA A 396 39.25 37.55 27.63
C ALA A 396 38.31 38.75 27.79
N PHE A 397 37.05 38.60 27.36
CA PHE A 397 36.00 39.59 27.52
C PHE A 397 34.67 38.92 27.89
N SER A 398 34.28 39.02 29.16
CA SER A 398 33.11 38.34 29.74
C SER A 398 31.76 38.62 29.06
N PRO A 399 31.38 39.88 28.73
CA PRO A 399 30.08 40.16 28.11
C PRO A 399 29.87 39.49 26.74
N LEU A 400 30.96 39.16 26.04
CA LEU A 400 30.91 38.47 24.75
C LEU A 400 30.62 36.98 24.89
N ILE A 401 30.92 36.36 26.03
CA ILE A 401 30.46 35.00 26.36
C ILE A 401 28.96 35.00 26.57
N THR A 402 28.45 35.93 27.39
CA THR A 402 27.01 36.11 27.59
C THR A 402 26.26 36.38 26.28
N ALA A 403 26.80 37.24 25.40
CA ALA A 403 26.25 37.49 24.07
C ALA A 403 26.28 36.22 23.17
N GLY A 404 27.31 35.39 23.31
CA GLY A 404 27.41 34.10 22.64
C GLY A 404 26.36 33.09 23.11
N VAL A 405 26.13 33.00 24.42
CA VAL A 405 25.08 32.16 25.02
C VAL A 405 23.70 32.61 24.54
N PHE A 406 23.43 33.91 24.51
CA PHE A 406 22.19 34.46 23.97
C PHE A 406 22.02 34.11 22.49
N ALA A 407 23.08 34.25 21.69
CA ALA A 407 23.05 33.92 20.27
C ALA A 407 22.79 32.43 20.02
N ALA A 408 23.41 31.54 20.80
CA ALA A 408 23.23 30.08 20.69
C ALA A 408 21.81 29.64 21.07
N SER A 409 21.31 30.11 22.20
CA SER A 409 20.00 29.73 22.73
C SER A 409 18.86 30.26 21.85
N LEU A 410 18.91 31.53 21.43
CA LEU A 410 17.88 32.11 20.55
C LEU A 410 17.89 31.51 19.15
N SER A 411 19.07 31.25 18.58
CA SER A 411 19.22 30.59 17.26
C SER A 411 18.58 29.19 17.24
N SER A 412 18.84 28.41 18.29
CA SER A 412 18.34 27.03 18.40
C SER A 412 16.84 26.99 18.65
N ALA A 413 16.32 27.89 19.49
CA ALA A 413 14.88 28.04 19.73
C ALA A 413 14.11 28.41 18.46
N LEU A 414 14.61 29.37 17.67
CA LEU A 414 13.99 29.78 16.40
C LEU A 414 13.94 28.63 15.38
N SER A 415 15.03 27.85 15.29
CA SER A 415 15.14 26.75 14.32
C SER A 415 14.18 25.59 14.62
N SER A 416 13.86 25.35 15.89
CA SER A 416 13.00 24.26 16.34
C SER A 416 11.50 24.55 16.25
N MET A 417 11.08 25.80 15.95
CA MET A 417 9.67 26.16 15.79
C MET A 417 9.07 25.85 14.41
N ALA A 418 9.87 25.42 13.43
CA ALA A 418 9.40 25.13 12.07
C ALA A 418 8.80 23.72 11.95
N LEU A 419 7.49 23.61 11.67
CA LEU A 419 6.77 22.34 11.52
C LEU A 419 6.34 22.06 10.06
N SER A 420 6.49 20.82 9.62
CA SER A 420 6.14 20.38 8.26
C SER A 420 4.66 20.06 8.09
N ASN A 421 4.05 20.58 7.02
CA ASN A 421 2.68 20.26 6.61
C ASN A 421 2.59 18.87 5.97
N ASP A 422 1.84 17.96 6.60
CA ASP A 422 1.40 16.72 5.92
C ASP A 422 0.09 16.17 6.47
N ASN A 423 -0.74 15.65 5.56
CA ASN A 423 -2.11 15.18 5.84
C ASN A 423 -2.17 13.70 6.26
N LEU A 424 -1.20 13.21 7.03
CA LEU A 424 -1.18 11.80 7.43
C LEU A 424 -2.24 11.50 8.52
N PHE A 425 -2.47 12.44 9.44
CA PHE A 425 -3.47 12.32 10.49
C PHE A 425 -4.69 13.23 10.17
N PRO A 426 -5.91 12.67 10.04
CA PRO A 426 -7.08 13.43 9.60
C PRO A 426 -7.51 14.48 10.64
N TYR A 427 -7.34 14.17 11.93
CA TYR A 427 -7.66 15.07 13.04
C TYR A 427 -6.62 16.21 13.20
N ILE A 428 -5.40 16.04 12.69
CA ILE A 428 -4.32 17.05 12.74
C ILE A 428 -4.37 17.96 11.49
N ARG A 429 -5.29 17.71 10.55
CA ARG A 429 -5.45 18.51 9.32
C ARG A 429 -5.69 20.00 9.57
N TYR A 430 -6.29 20.35 10.71
CA TYR A 430 -6.46 21.74 11.12
C TYR A 430 -5.12 22.46 11.27
N PHE A 431 -4.12 21.81 11.89
CA PHE A 431 -2.80 22.39 12.15
C PHE A 431 -1.95 22.55 10.88
N GLY A 432 -2.27 21.79 9.83
CA GLY A 432 -1.58 21.88 8.53
C GLY A 432 -2.11 22.96 7.58
N ARG A 433 -3.09 23.77 8.00
CA ARG A 433 -3.63 24.87 7.15
C ARG A 433 -2.62 26.00 7.09
N GLY A 434 -2.06 26.23 5.89
CA GLY A 434 -1.20 27.36 5.61
C GLY A 434 -1.98 28.67 5.51
N TYR A 435 -1.46 29.73 6.09
CA TYR A 435 -2.01 31.08 6.05
C TYR A 435 -0.99 32.05 5.42
N GLY A 436 -1.49 33.09 4.74
CA GLY A 436 -0.66 34.14 4.15
C GLY A 436 0.00 33.76 2.81
N ARG A 437 0.83 34.67 2.29
CA ARG A 437 1.45 34.56 0.95
C ARG A 437 2.48 33.43 0.83
N ASN A 438 3.02 32.96 1.95
CA ASN A 438 4.07 31.94 2.02
C ASN A 438 3.56 30.56 2.49
N ASN A 439 2.24 30.36 2.64
CA ASN A 439 1.64 29.11 3.16
C ASN A 439 2.19 28.66 4.52
N GLU A 440 2.29 29.58 5.48
CA GLU A 440 2.85 29.30 6.80
C GLU A 440 1.79 28.70 7.75
N PRO A 441 2.08 27.58 8.45
CA PRO A 441 1.11 26.88 9.30
C PRO A 441 0.98 27.55 10.67
N ARG A 442 0.30 28.71 10.73
CA ARG A 442 0.11 29.49 11.98
C ARG A 442 -0.48 28.67 13.15
N PRO A 443 -1.50 27.80 12.96
CA PRO A 443 -2.03 27.02 14.08
C PRO A 443 -1.02 26.03 14.65
N ALA A 444 -0.10 25.50 13.83
CA ALA A 444 0.96 24.63 14.30
C ALA A 444 1.96 25.40 15.18
N TYR A 445 2.33 26.64 14.82
CA TYR A 445 3.19 27.48 15.66
C TYR A 445 2.56 27.77 17.03
N ILE A 446 1.25 28.01 17.06
CA ILE A 446 0.51 28.21 18.31
C ILE A 446 0.51 26.93 19.16
N LEU A 447 0.32 25.75 18.55
CA LEU A 447 0.40 24.48 19.26
C LEU A 447 1.78 24.24 19.86
N THR A 448 2.84 24.47 19.08
CA THR A 448 4.23 24.38 19.55
C THR A 448 4.49 25.34 20.71
N PHE A 449 4.00 26.58 20.61
CA PHE A 449 4.10 27.57 21.68
C PHE A 449 3.40 27.11 22.96
N LEU A 450 2.18 26.57 22.87
CA LEU A 450 1.46 26.05 24.05
C LEU A 450 2.20 24.88 24.71
N ILE A 451 2.72 23.94 23.91
CA ILE A 451 3.52 22.82 24.43
C ILE A 451 4.79 23.35 25.11
N ALA A 452 5.47 24.31 24.50
CA ALA A 452 6.65 24.94 25.08
C ALA A 452 6.31 25.66 26.40
N CYS A 453 5.19 26.39 26.48
CA CYS A 453 4.75 27.03 27.73
C CYS A 453 4.50 26.04 28.86
N CYS A 454 3.91 24.88 28.57
CA CYS A 454 3.72 23.83 29.58
C CYS A 454 5.05 23.31 30.15
N VAL A 455 6.09 23.22 29.32
CA VAL A 455 7.42 22.76 29.74
C VAL A 455 8.20 23.88 30.44
N ILE A 456 8.08 25.13 29.96
CA ILE A 456 8.67 26.33 30.60
C ILE A 456 8.18 26.49 32.04
N ALA A 457 6.93 26.08 32.33
CA ALA A 457 6.38 26.14 33.69
C ALA A 457 7.20 25.33 34.72
N ILE A 458 7.97 24.33 34.30
CA ILE A 458 8.89 23.58 35.18
C ILE A 458 9.98 24.54 35.69
N GLY A 459 10.61 25.30 34.80
CA GLY A 459 11.59 26.36 35.11
C GLY A 459 13.01 25.88 35.40
N ASP A 460 13.23 24.57 35.54
CA ASP A 460 14.54 23.97 35.83
C ASP A 460 15.09 23.21 34.61
N LEU A 461 16.28 23.62 34.17
CA LEU A 461 16.97 23.03 33.02
C LEU A 461 17.32 21.54 33.24
N ASN A 462 17.70 21.15 34.46
CA ASN A 462 18.17 19.80 34.78
C ASN A 462 17.04 18.77 34.76
N ILE A 463 15.79 19.20 34.98
CA ILE A 463 14.60 18.33 34.87
C ILE A 463 14.11 18.24 33.42
N ILE A 464 14.24 19.32 32.65
CA ILE A 464 13.76 19.40 31.26
C ILE A 464 14.68 18.58 30.33
N ALA A 465 16.00 18.61 30.53
CA ALA A 465 16.96 17.96 29.63
C ALA A 465 16.79 16.43 29.48
N PRO A 466 16.59 15.63 30.55
CA PRO A 466 16.35 14.18 30.44
C PRO A 466 15.09 13.83 29.63
N ILE A 467 14.04 14.66 29.71
CA ILE A 467 12.79 14.47 28.95
C ILE A 467 13.08 14.60 27.46
N ILE A 468 13.83 15.63 27.06
CA ILE A 468 14.23 15.89 25.67
C ILE A 468 15.10 14.76 25.14
N SER A 469 16.09 14.34 25.92
CA SER A 469 16.99 13.24 25.58
C SER A 469 16.24 11.95 25.27
N ASN A 470 15.22 11.63 26.07
CA ASN A 470 14.36 10.46 25.85
C ASN A 470 13.62 10.53 24.49
N PHE A 471 13.00 11.66 24.15
CA PHE A 471 12.26 11.79 22.89
C PHE A 471 13.17 11.82 21.66
N PHE A 472 14.34 12.48 21.72
CA PHE A 472 15.29 12.44 20.61
C PHE A 472 15.91 11.05 20.43
N LEU A 473 16.33 10.38 21.50
CA LEU A 473 16.82 9.00 21.44
C LEU A 473 15.79 8.04 20.85
N ALA A 474 14.51 8.20 21.20
CA ALA A 474 13.42 7.41 20.63
C ALA A 474 13.25 7.66 19.11
N SER A 475 13.27 8.93 18.68
CA SER A 475 13.19 9.29 17.26
C SER A 475 14.37 8.72 16.45
N TYR A 476 15.55 8.73 17.05
CA TYR A 476 16.80 8.23 16.50
C TYR A 476 16.84 6.70 16.41
N ALA A 477 16.36 6.01 17.45
CA ALA A 477 16.18 4.56 17.44
C ALA A 477 15.24 4.13 16.31
N LEU A 478 14.11 4.82 16.14
CA LEU A 478 13.14 4.54 15.09
C LEU A 478 13.69 4.78 13.68
N ILE A 479 14.40 5.89 13.44
CA ILE A 479 15.03 6.16 12.13
C ILE A 479 16.03 5.05 11.79
N ASN A 480 16.88 4.66 12.74
CA ASN A 480 17.88 3.62 12.55
C ASN A 480 17.25 2.25 12.31
N TYR A 481 16.21 1.90 13.07
CA TYR A 481 15.46 0.66 12.89
C TYR A 481 14.72 0.64 11.54
N ALA A 482 14.05 1.72 11.16
CA ALA A 482 13.34 1.81 9.88
C ALA A 482 14.31 1.70 8.69
N CYS A 483 15.51 2.26 8.77
CA CYS A 483 16.55 2.07 7.75
C CYS A 483 17.01 0.62 7.65
N PHE A 484 17.08 -0.10 8.78
CA PHE A 484 17.40 -1.52 8.80
C PHE A 484 16.27 -2.35 8.18
N ASP A 485 15.03 -2.15 8.60
CA ASP A 485 13.83 -2.84 8.10
C ASP A 485 13.64 -2.65 6.60
N ALA A 486 13.79 -1.41 6.10
CA ALA A 486 13.67 -1.10 4.68
C ALA A 486 14.75 -1.80 3.82
N SER A 487 15.97 -1.95 4.34
CA SER A 487 17.04 -2.71 3.67
C SER A 487 16.85 -4.22 3.78
N TYR A 488 16.42 -4.72 4.94
CA TYR A 488 16.20 -6.14 5.20
C TYR A 488 15.05 -6.70 4.35
N SER A 489 13.97 -5.91 4.20
CA SER A 489 12.82 -6.21 3.35
C SER A 489 13.11 -6.16 1.85
N GLN A 490 14.28 -5.65 1.45
CA GLN A 490 14.62 -5.35 0.05
C GLN A 490 13.56 -4.48 -0.64
N SER A 491 13.02 -3.49 0.08
CA SER A 491 12.03 -2.57 -0.47
C SER A 491 12.61 -1.83 -1.69
N LEU A 492 11.92 -1.90 -2.84
CA LEU A 492 12.43 -1.35 -4.11
C LEU A 492 12.68 0.17 -4.07
N GLY A 493 11.95 0.88 -3.22
CA GLY A 493 12.08 2.32 -2.99
C GLY A 493 13.26 2.74 -2.12
N PHE A 494 13.95 1.80 -1.45
CA PHE A 494 15.07 2.08 -0.55
C PHE A 494 16.39 1.52 -1.10
N ARG A 495 17.19 2.37 -1.77
CA ARG A 495 18.42 1.96 -2.48
C ARG A 495 19.68 2.75 -2.10
N PRO A 496 20.21 2.64 -0.88
CA PRO A 496 21.29 3.50 -0.40
C PRO A 496 22.52 3.60 -1.30
N ALA A 497 22.72 4.74 -1.98
CA ALA A 497 23.95 5.03 -2.73
C ALA A 497 25.03 5.74 -1.89
N PHE A 498 24.78 5.95 -0.60
CA PHE A 498 25.83 6.44 0.29
C PHE A 498 26.85 5.32 0.55
N LYS A 499 28.10 5.53 0.12
CA LYS A 499 29.18 4.52 0.12
C LYS A 499 29.43 3.85 1.48
N TYR A 500 29.27 4.58 2.58
CA TYR A 500 29.55 4.07 3.93
C TYR A 500 28.32 3.55 4.68
N TYR A 501 27.18 3.37 3.98
CA TYR A 501 25.98 2.76 4.57
C TYR A 501 26.11 1.23 4.66
N ASN A 502 25.80 0.65 5.82
CA ASN A 502 25.68 -0.81 6.03
C ASN A 502 24.48 -1.17 6.95
N MET A 503 23.51 -1.98 6.54
CA MET A 503 22.28 -2.23 7.33
C MET A 503 22.54 -2.60 8.82
N TRP A 504 23.59 -3.36 9.12
CA TRP A 504 23.89 -3.85 10.48
C TRP A 504 24.32 -2.75 11.43
N LEU A 505 25.04 -1.75 10.92
CA LEU A 505 25.41 -0.59 11.72
C LEU A 505 24.19 0.32 11.98
N SER A 506 23.12 0.25 11.16
CA SER A 506 21.82 0.88 11.52
C SER A 506 21.17 0.14 12.69
N LEU A 507 21.16 -1.20 12.66
CA LEU A 507 20.60 -2.01 13.75
C LEU A 507 21.36 -1.77 15.07
N CYS A 508 22.69 -1.76 15.02
CA CYS A 508 23.54 -1.43 16.16
C CYS A 508 23.22 -0.04 16.73
N GLY A 509 23.07 0.98 15.86
CA GLY A 509 22.67 2.32 16.28
C GLY A 509 21.29 2.36 16.94
N ALA A 510 20.32 1.59 16.45
CA ALA A 510 18.99 1.50 17.06
C ALA A 510 19.03 0.86 18.45
N LEU A 511 19.77 -0.25 18.60
CA LEU A 511 19.93 -0.95 19.88
C LEU A 511 20.70 -0.10 20.90
N LEU A 512 21.72 0.63 20.46
CA LEU A 512 22.47 1.56 21.32
C LEU A 512 21.57 2.68 21.83
N CYS A 513 20.77 3.30 20.95
CA CYS A 513 19.82 4.34 21.36
C CYS A 513 18.81 3.80 22.38
N LEU A 514 18.26 2.61 22.14
CA LEU A 514 17.32 1.97 23.05
C LEU A 514 17.96 1.61 24.41
N GLY A 515 19.18 1.08 24.40
CA GLY A 515 19.92 0.74 25.61
C GLY A 515 20.20 1.97 26.47
N VAL A 516 20.68 3.05 25.85
CA VAL A 516 20.92 4.34 26.54
C VAL A 516 19.62 4.89 27.13
N MET A 517 18.50 4.80 26.39
CA MET A 517 17.19 5.27 26.84
C MET A 517 16.73 4.54 28.12
N ILE A 518 16.85 3.21 28.14
CA ILE A 518 16.49 2.37 29.30
C ILE A 518 17.33 2.74 30.53
N VAL A 519 18.64 2.98 30.34
CA VAL A 519 19.55 3.29 31.44
C VAL A 519 19.32 4.70 31.99
N ILE A 520 18.96 5.67 31.15
CA ILE A 520 18.59 7.02 31.61
C ILE A 520 17.30 6.96 32.45
N ASN A 521 16.24 6.37 31.90
CA ASN A 521 14.97 6.25 32.60
C ASN A 521 14.10 5.12 32.00
N TRP A 522 14.05 3.99 32.70
CA TRP A 522 13.36 2.78 32.22
C TRP A 522 11.83 2.95 32.13
N TRP A 523 11.18 3.66 33.06
CA TRP A 523 9.73 3.81 33.06
C TRP A 523 9.29 4.80 31.97
N ALA A 524 10.01 5.90 31.79
CA ALA A 524 9.75 6.85 30.72
C ALA A 524 10.01 6.23 29.35
N THR A 525 11.02 5.36 29.24
CA THR A 525 11.29 4.54 28.05
C THR A 525 10.12 3.61 27.72
N LEU A 526 9.58 2.91 28.72
CA LEU A 526 8.46 2.01 28.50
C LEU A 526 7.21 2.75 28.00
N VAL A 527 6.94 3.94 28.57
CA VAL A 527 5.86 4.82 28.10
C VAL A 527 6.09 5.30 26.68
N THR A 528 7.29 5.77 26.33
CA THR A 528 7.57 6.25 24.95
C THR A 528 7.47 5.12 23.93
N VAL A 529 8.00 3.94 24.22
CA VAL A 529 7.88 2.76 23.35
C VAL A 529 6.41 2.33 23.19
N ALA A 530 5.61 2.36 24.25
CA ALA A 530 4.18 2.07 24.16
C ALA A 530 3.44 3.07 23.26
N VAL A 531 3.70 4.36 23.41
CA VAL A 531 3.12 5.41 22.55
C VAL A 531 3.50 5.20 21.08
N ILE A 532 4.78 4.88 20.81
CA ILE A 532 5.28 4.58 19.46
C ILE A 532 4.54 3.38 18.86
N LEU A 533 4.40 2.31 19.62
CA LEU A 533 3.77 1.07 19.17
C LEU A 533 2.26 1.29 18.89
N ILE A 534 1.57 2.05 19.74
CA ILE A 534 0.17 2.43 19.51
C ILE A 534 0.03 3.26 18.22
N LEU A 535 0.89 4.25 18.00
CA LEU A 535 0.89 5.07 16.78
C LEU A 535 1.16 4.22 15.54
N TYR A 536 2.13 3.30 15.62
CA TYR A 536 2.47 2.39 14.53
C TYR A 536 1.30 1.46 14.17
N ILE A 537 0.67 0.82 15.18
CA ILE A 537 -0.51 -0.05 14.98
C ILE A 537 -1.70 0.74 14.43
N TYR A 538 -1.92 1.97 14.93
CA TYR A 538 -2.97 2.84 14.43
C TYR A 538 -2.80 3.14 12.94
N LEU A 539 -1.59 3.47 12.50
CA LEU A 539 -1.28 3.72 11.09
C LEU A 539 -1.41 2.46 10.23
N LEU A 540 -0.98 1.29 10.75
CA LEU A 540 -1.15 0.00 10.09
C LEU A 540 -2.63 -0.36 9.83
N ARG A 541 -3.51 -0.13 10.81
CA ARG A 541 -4.94 -0.45 10.69
C ARG A 541 -5.66 0.48 9.72
N ARG A 542 -5.27 1.75 9.66
CA ARG A 542 -5.92 2.74 8.81
C ARG A 542 -5.65 2.52 7.33
N LYS A 543 -4.52 1.91 6.96
CA LYS A 543 -4.05 1.73 5.56
C LYS A 543 -4.31 2.99 4.72
N PRO A 544 -3.67 4.14 5.05
CA PRO A 544 -3.90 5.36 4.28
C PRO A 544 -3.63 5.09 2.79
N ASN A 545 -4.54 5.54 1.92
CA ASN A 545 -4.43 5.39 0.47
C ASN A 545 -3.30 6.29 -0.06
N VAL A 546 -2.05 5.88 0.18
CA VAL A 546 -0.86 6.58 -0.28
C VAL A 546 -0.19 5.77 -1.39
N ASN A 547 0.12 6.44 -2.50
CA ASN A 547 0.62 5.81 -3.73
C ASN A 547 2.14 5.55 -3.72
N TRP A 548 2.77 5.50 -2.55
CA TRP A 548 4.17 5.10 -2.40
C TRP A 548 4.24 3.81 -1.57
N GLY A 549 5.01 2.84 -2.05
CA GLY A 549 5.06 1.48 -1.48
C GLY A 549 5.53 1.48 -0.03
N SER A 550 5.05 0.50 0.75
CA SER A 550 5.48 0.28 2.13
C SER A 550 6.40 -0.94 2.26
N SER A 551 7.24 -0.98 3.31
CA SER A 551 8.02 -2.19 3.63
C SER A 551 7.11 -3.39 3.89
N GLY A 552 5.92 -3.17 4.48
CA GLY A 552 4.89 -4.19 4.65
C GLY A 552 4.41 -4.82 3.32
N GLN A 553 4.18 -4.02 2.27
CA GLN A 553 3.83 -4.54 0.94
C GLN A 553 5.00 -5.33 0.32
N ALA A 554 6.22 -4.84 0.47
CA ALA A 554 7.42 -5.54 0.00
C ALA A 554 7.60 -6.90 0.70
N HIS A 555 7.39 -6.95 2.02
CA HIS A 555 7.37 -8.18 2.78
C HIS A 555 6.25 -9.13 2.33
N ALA A 556 5.03 -8.62 2.11
CA ALA A 556 3.93 -9.44 1.63
C ALA A 556 4.26 -10.09 0.27
N LEU A 557 4.81 -9.32 -0.67
CA LEU A 557 5.24 -9.82 -1.97
C LEU A 557 6.36 -10.86 -1.84
N ARG A 558 7.40 -10.57 -1.05
CA ARG A 558 8.52 -11.49 -0.82
C ARG A 558 8.06 -12.78 -0.16
N ASN A 559 7.19 -12.69 0.83
CA ASN A 559 6.62 -13.85 1.52
C ASN A 559 5.76 -14.68 0.57
N ALA A 560 4.93 -14.04 -0.27
CA ALA A 560 4.15 -14.71 -1.29
C ALA A 560 5.05 -15.43 -2.31
N LEU A 561 6.08 -14.77 -2.82
CA LEU A 561 7.02 -15.35 -3.79
C LEU A 561 7.78 -16.54 -3.19
N ASN A 562 8.30 -16.41 -1.96
CA ASN A 562 8.97 -17.51 -1.27
C ASN A 562 8.02 -18.68 -1.00
N ALA A 563 6.77 -18.40 -0.64
CA ALA A 563 5.75 -19.44 -0.48
C ALA A 563 5.42 -20.14 -1.80
N MET A 564 5.31 -19.39 -2.90
CA MET A 564 5.09 -19.96 -4.24
C MET A 564 6.26 -20.81 -4.71
N HIS A 565 7.50 -20.37 -4.49
CA HIS A 565 8.67 -21.16 -4.87
C HIS A 565 8.77 -22.47 -4.07
N ARG A 566 8.44 -22.42 -2.76
CA ARG A 566 8.32 -23.64 -1.93
C ARG A 566 7.22 -24.57 -2.44
N LEU A 567 6.08 -24.01 -2.83
CA LEU A 567 4.95 -24.78 -3.36
C LEU A 567 5.33 -25.46 -4.68
N ASP A 568 6.05 -24.78 -5.56
CA ASP A 568 6.48 -25.30 -6.86
C ASP A 568 7.39 -26.54 -6.73
N ASN A 569 8.27 -26.56 -5.73
CA ASN A 569 9.14 -27.69 -5.43
C ASN A 569 8.44 -28.87 -4.71
N THR A 570 7.17 -28.72 -4.31
CA THR A 570 6.44 -29.77 -3.56
C THR A 570 5.74 -30.75 -4.49
N GLU A 571 5.93 -32.06 -4.36
CA GLU A 571 5.26 -33.05 -5.21
C GLU A 571 3.74 -33.06 -5.05
N GLU A 572 3.02 -33.29 -6.17
CA GLU A 572 1.56 -33.41 -6.16
C GLU A 572 1.15 -34.75 -5.57
N HIS A 573 0.29 -34.73 -4.55
CA HIS A 573 -0.23 -35.93 -3.91
C HIS A 573 -1.74 -35.82 -3.72
N VAL A 574 -2.46 -36.93 -3.92
CA VAL A 574 -3.94 -36.98 -3.86
C VAL A 574 -4.49 -36.42 -2.54
N LYS A 575 -3.83 -36.71 -1.40
CA LYS A 575 -4.21 -36.18 -0.07
C LYS A 575 -4.20 -34.65 0.02
N ASN A 576 -3.39 -33.99 -0.80
CA ASN A 576 -3.26 -32.54 -0.82
C ASN A 576 -4.11 -31.89 -1.91
N TYR A 577 -4.90 -32.67 -2.66
CA TYR A 577 -5.80 -32.14 -3.67
C TYR A 577 -6.74 -31.10 -3.04
N ARG A 578 -6.93 -29.99 -3.75
CA ARG A 578 -7.85 -28.91 -3.42
C ARG A 578 -8.58 -28.47 -4.68
N PRO A 579 -9.90 -28.22 -4.63
CA PRO A 579 -10.63 -27.69 -5.76
C PRO A 579 -10.25 -26.21 -5.97
N GLN A 580 -9.51 -25.94 -7.04
CA GLN A 580 -9.10 -24.60 -7.46
C GLN A 580 -9.98 -24.20 -8.64
N ILE A 581 -10.93 -23.30 -8.42
CA ILE A 581 -12.04 -23.08 -9.37
C ILE A 581 -11.80 -21.81 -10.18
N LEU A 582 -11.86 -21.95 -11.51
CA LEU A 582 -12.05 -20.87 -12.46
C LEU A 582 -13.55 -20.77 -12.80
N VAL A 583 -14.21 -19.70 -12.41
CA VAL A 583 -15.64 -19.48 -12.62
C VAL A 583 -15.84 -18.48 -13.74
N LEU A 584 -16.54 -18.88 -14.80
CA LEU A 584 -16.97 -17.93 -15.82
C LEU A 584 -18.26 -17.25 -15.37
N THR A 585 -18.14 -16.10 -14.72
CA THR A 585 -19.28 -15.33 -14.24
C THR A 585 -19.86 -14.42 -15.31
N GLY A 586 -19.06 -14.04 -16.31
CA GLY A 586 -19.37 -12.85 -17.12
C GLY A 586 -19.41 -11.63 -16.20
N ASN A 587 -20.33 -10.70 -16.47
CA ASN A 587 -20.52 -9.52 -15.64
C ASN A 587 -20.93 -9.91 -14.20
N LEU A 588 -20.07 -9.56 -13.23
CA LEU A 588 -20.28 -9.90 -11.81
C LEU A 588 -21.63 -9.39 -11.28
N SER A 589 -22.14 -8.27 -11.80
CA SER A 589 -23.40 -7.70 -11.32
C SER A 589 -24.61 -8.60 -11.63
N GLU A 590 -24.54 -9.39 -12.69
CA GLU A 590 -25.64 -10.19 -13.21
C GLU A 590 -25.63 -11.63 -12.68
N CYS A 591 -24.45 -12.21 -12.48
CA CYS A 591 -24.26 -13.64 -12.18
C CYS A 591 -23.65 -13.91 -10.79
N ASN A 592 -24.06 -13.14 -9.78
CA ASN A 592 -23.59 -13.31 -8.39
C ASN A 592 -23.87 -14.69 -7.77
N HIS A 593 -24.90 -15.37 -8.24
CA HIS A 593 -25.33 -16.67 -7.72
C HIS A 593 -24.28 -17.78 -7.98
N LEU A 594 -23.63 -17.76 -9.16
CA LEU A 594 -22.59 -18.73 -9.51
C LEU A 594 -21.32 -18.52 -8.67
N LEU A 595 -20.94 -17.26 -8.45
CA LEU A 595 -19.82 -16.90 -7.58
C LEU A 595 -20.08 -17.29 -6.12
N ASN A 596 -21.29 -17.06 -5.61
CA ASN A 596 -21.70 -17.49 -4.26
C ASN A 596 -21.62 -19.02 -4.10
N PHE A 597 -22.09 -19.76 -5.12
CA PHE A 597 -22.01 -21.22 -5.13
C PHE A 597 -20.55 -21.70 -5.13
N ALA A 598 -19.70 -21.13 -5.98
CA ALA A 598 -18.27 -21.46 -6.01
C ALA A 598 -17.56 -21.15 -4.69
N THR A 599 -17.90 -20.03 -4.05
CA THR A 599 -17.37 -19.64 -2.74
C THR A 599 -17.73 -20.66 -1.66
N SER A 600 -18.92 -21.27 -1.74
CA SER A 600 -19.36 -22.33 -0.82
C SER A 600 -18.53 -23.61 -0.96
N ILE A 601 -18.01 -23.90 -2.16
CA ILE A 601 -17.11 -25.04 -2.40
C ILE A 601 -15.70 -24.75 -1.87
N THR A 602 -15.13 -23.58 -2.20
CA THR A 602 -13.73 -23.23 -1.88
C THR A 602 -13.52 -22.80 -0.41
N LYS A 603 -14.58 -22.31 0.26
CA LYS A 603 -14.61 -21.93 1.68
C LYS A 603 -13.46 -21.03 2.13
N ASP A 604 -13.11 -20.04 1.31
CA ASP A 604 -12.04 -19.09 1.59
C ASP A 604 -10.65 -19.71 1.81
N SER A 605 -10.48 -20.98 1.44
CA SER A 605 -9.29 -21.80 1.67
C SER A 605 -8.61 -22.29 0.40
N CYS A 606 -9.36 -22.34 -0.71
CA CYS A 606 -8.87 -22.74 -2.01
C CYS A 606 -8.85 -21.56 -2.98
N LEU A 607 -8.07 -21.67 -4.06
CA LEU A 607 -8.01 -20.67 -5.11
C LEU A 607 -9.37 -20.55 -5.80
N LEU A 608 -9.89 -19.33 -5.88
CA LEU A 608 -11.09 -18.98 -6.62
C LEU A 608 -10.76 -17.82 -7.55
N ILE A 609 -10.90 -18.03 -8.85
CA ILE A 609 -10.73 -17.02 -9.89
C ILE A 609 -12.08 -16.84 -10.57
N SER A 610 -12.63 -15.63 -10.51
CA SER A 610 -13.79 -15.21 -11.29
C SER A 610 -13.28 -14.62 -12.59
N ALA A 611 -13.83 -15.03 -13.73
CA ALA A 611 -13.39 -14.54 -15.03
C ALA A 611 -14.54 -14.07 -15.91
N GLU A 612 -14.23 -13.07 -16.73
CA GLU A 612 -15.11 -12.50 -17.75
C GLU A 612 -14.40 -12.49 -19.10
N VAL A 613 -15.09 -12.95 -20.14
CA VAL A 613 -14.63 -12.87 -21.52
C VAL A 613 -15.46 -11.79 -22.21
N ILE A 614 -14.81 -10.69 -22.58
CA ILE A 614 -15.41 -9.58 -23.29
C ILE A 614 -15.28 -9.87 -24.78
N VAL A 615 -16.38 -10.29 -25.39
CA VAL A 615 -16.45 -10.60 -26.82
C VAL A 615 -16.56 -9.30 -27.61
N SER A 616 -15.63 -9.06 -28.54
CA SER A 616 -15.58 -7.86 -29.38
C SER A 616 -14.96 -8.18 -30.74
N ASP A 617 -15.49 -7.56 -31.80
CA ASP A 617 -14.96 -7.70 -33.17
C ASP A 617 -13.51 -7.17 -33.29
N ASN A 618 -13.14 -6.19 -32.45
CA ASN A 618 -11.81 -5.58 -32.41
C ASN A 618 -11.19 -5.67 -31.00
N PRO A 619 -10.68 -6.85 -30.60
CA PRO A 619 -10.24 -7.09 -29.22
C PRO A 619 -9.05 -6.21 -28.80
N ASP A 620 -8.19 -5.83 -29.74
CA ASP A 620 -6.96 -5.05 -29.50
C ASP A 620 -7.25 -3.65 -28.95
N SER A 621 -8.35 -3.03 -29.40
CA SER A 621 -8.74 -1.69 -28.95
C SER A 621 -9.13 -1.66 -27.45
N LEU A 622 -9.62 -2.80 -26.94
CA LEU A 622 -10.12 -2.94 -25.57
C LEU A 622 -9.04 -3.36 -24.57
N ILE A 623 -7.82 -3.67 -24.99
CA ILE A 623 -6.74 -4.09 -24.07
C ILE A 623 -6.53 -3.05 -22.95
N SER A 624 -6.67 -1.77 -23.27
CA SER A 624 -6.54 -0.69 -22.28
C SER A 624 -7.71 -0.65 -21.28
N THR A 625 -8.94 -0.92 -21.73
CA THR A 625 -10.15 -0.86 -20.91
C THR A 625 -10.33 -2.11 -20.04
N VAL A 626 -9.84 -3.28 -20.50
CA VAL A 626 -9.82 -4.54 -19.73
C VAL A 626 -9.18 -4.33 -18.36
N SER A 627 -8.02 -3.67 -18.31
CA SER A 627 -7.31 -3.42 -17.04
C SER A 627 -8.11 -2.54 -16.06
N ALA A 628 -8.92 -1.61 -16.57
CA ALA A 628 -9.77 -0.75 -15.76
C ALA A 628 -10.99 -1.51 -15.22
N GLU A 629 -11.60 -2.37 -16.03
CA GLU A 629 -12.70 -3.25 -15.60
C GLU A 629 -12.22 -4.29 -14.58
N GLU A 630 -11.00 -4.83 -14.74
CA GLU A 630 -10.40 -5.72 -13.74
C GLU A 630 -10.24 -5.04 -12.38
N ALA A 631 -9.71 -3.81 -12.36
CA ALA A 631 -9.54 -3.04 -11.12
C ALA A 631 -10.89 -2.76 -10.44
N LYS A 632 -11.92 -2.41 -11.22
CA LYS A 632 -13.28 -2.15 -10.75
C LYS A 632 -13.93 -3.40 -10.16
N CYS A 633 -13.85 -4.53 -10.85
CA CYS A 633 -14.40 -5.80 -10.38
C CYS A 633 -13.65 -6.34 -9.15
N THR A 634 -12.33 -6.17 -9.10
CA THR A 634 -11.51 -6.53 -7.93
C THR A 634 -11.91 -5.69 -6.71
N ALA A 635 -12.14 -4.39 -6.89
CA ALA A 635 -12.64 -3.52 -5.81
C ALA A 635 -14.04 -3.93 -5.34
N TRP A 636 -14.91 -4.36 -6.26
CA TRP A 636 -16.25 -4.87 -5.95
C TRP A 636 -16.19 -6.17 -5.13
N LEU A 637 -15.32 -7.12 -5.50
CA LEU A 637 -15.09 -8.36 -4.74
C LEU A 637 -14.61 -8.07 -3.32
N ALA A 638 -13.65 -7.15 -3.17
CA ALA A 638 -13.12 -6.74 -1.87
C ALA A 638 -14.21 -6.07 -1.00
N LYS A 639 -15.03 -5.20 -1.58
CA LYS A 639 -16.16 -4.54 -0.88
C LYS A 639 -17.18 -5.55 -0.36
N ASN A 640 -17.46 -6.61 -1.13
CA ASN A 640 -18.41 -7.66 -0.75
C ASN A 640 -17.79 -8.83 0.04
N LYS A 641 -16.51 -8.71 0.42
CA LYS A 641 -15.75 -9.68 1.24
C LYS A 641 -15.57 -11.06 0.59
N TYR A 642 -15.53 -11.15 -0.74
CA TYR A 642 -15.14 -12.40 -1.41
C TYR A 642 -13.62 -12.58 -1.37
N ARG A 643 -13.15 -13.79 -1.04
CA ARG A 643 -11.75 -14.18 -1.23
C ARG A 643 -11.55 -14.81 -2.61
N ALA A 644 -11.68 -13.98 -3.64
CA ALA A 644 -11.51 -14.39 -5.03
C ALA A 644 -10.66 -13.37 -5.79
N PHE A 645 -9.95 -13.84 -6.82
CA PHE A 645 -9.30 -12.99 -7.81
C PHE A 645 -10.24 -12.80 -9.00
N PHE A 646 -10.06 -11.69 -9.73
CA PHE A 646 -10.81 -11.43 -10.96
C PHE A 646 -9.85 -11.30 -12.14
N HIS A 647 -10.19 -11.90 -13.28
CA HIS A 647 -9.48 -11.76 -14.54
C HIS A 647 -10.47 -11.44 -15.67
N ALA A 648 -10.12 -10.51 -16.55
CA ALA A 648 -10.89 -10.24 -17.75
C ALA A 648 -10.02 -10.43 -18.99
N VAL A 649 -10.59 -11.04 -20.03
CA VAL A 649 -9.92 -11.25 -21.32
C VAL A 649 -10.80 -10.70 -22.42
N SER A 650 -10.19 -9.97 -23.37
CA SER A 650 -10.83 -9.50 -24.59
C SER A 650 -10.52 -10.47 -25.73
N SER A 651 -11.54 -10.98 -26.42
CA SER A 651 -11.36 -11.92 -27.54
C SER A 651 -12.47 -11.79 -28.58
N ALA A 652 -12.21 -12.29 -29.79
CA ALA A 652 -13.19 -12.30 -30.88
C ALA A 652 -14.34 -13.29 -30.67
N SER A 653 -14.08 -14.41 -29.98
CA SER A 653 -15.08 -15.42 -29.62
C SER A 653 -14.98 -15.78 -28.14
N LEU A 654 -16.07 -16.33 -27.56
CA LEU A 654 -16.06 -16.81 -26.18
C LEU A 654 -15.06 -17.96 -26.03
N SER A 655 -15.08 -18.90 -26.97
CA SER A 655 -14.24 -20.10 -26.93
C SER A 655 -12.74 -19.79 -26.94
N ASP A 656 -12.31 -18.79 -27.72
CA ASP A 656 -10.91 -18.37 -27.77
C ASP A 656 -10.48 -17.67 -26.49
N GLY A 657 -11.34 -16.82 -25.91
CA GLY A 657 -11.06 -16.16 -24.63
C GLY A 657 -10.94 -17.17 -23.49
N VAL A 658 -11.81 -18.18 -23.44
CA VAL A 658 -11.70 -19.26 -22.45
C VAL A 658 -10.46 -20.11 -22.69
N ARG A 659 -10.08 -20.38 -23.94
CA ARG A 659 -8.82 -21.08 -24.25
C ARG A 659 -7.62 -20.35 -23.64
N GLN A 660 -7.57 -19.03 -23.78
CA GLN A 660 -6.52 -18.20 -23.18
C GLN A 660 -6.56 -18.33 -21.65
N LEU A 661 -7.72 -18.14 -21.03
CA LEU A 661 -7.90 -18.25 -19.57
C LEU A 661 -7.44 -19.61 -19.02
N LEU A 662 -7.78 -20.71 -19.68
CA LEU A 662 -7.39 -22.06 -19.23
C LEU A 662 -5.87 -22.26 -19.23
N GLN A 663 -5.15 -21.60 -20.15
CA GLN A 663 -3.70 -21.72 -20.26
C GLN A 663 -2.93 -20.76 -19.36
N ILE A 664 -3.44 -19.55 -19.14
CA ILE A 664 -2.68 -18.46 -18.48
C ILE A 664 -3.13 -18.14 -17.05
N SER A 665 -4.27 -18.66 -16.59
CA SER A 665 -4.78 -18.32 -15.26
C SER A 665 -3.94 -18.93 -14.14
N GLY A 666 -3.48 -18.11 -13.21
CA GLY A 666 -2.72 -18.53 -12.03
C GLY A 666 -1.20 -18.39 -12.17
N LEU A 667 -0.46 -18.88 -11.16
CA LEU A 667 1.00 -18.79 -11.12
C LEU A 667 1.60 -20.07 -10.52
N GLY A 668 2.49 -20.73 -11.27
CA GLY A 668 3.11 -22.01 -10.86
C GLY A 668 2.05 -23.07 -10.55
N LYS A 669 2.16 -23.72 -9.39
CA LYS A 669 1.16 -24.69 -8.89
C LYS A 669 -0.12 -24.05 -8.32
N LEU A 670 -0.15 -22.73 -8.15
CA LEU A 670 -1.37 -22.01 -7.76
C LEU A 670 -2.16 -21.61 -9.02
N LYS A 671 -2.70 -22.61 -9.72
CA LYS A 671 -3.50 -22.48 -10.93
C LYS A 671 -4.88 -23.16 -10.76
N PRO A 672 -5.92 -22.77 -11.49
CA PRO A 672 -7.20 -23.46 -11.41
C PRO A 672 -7.08 -24.89 -11.98
N ASN A 673 -7.88 -25.80 -11.46
CA ASN A 673 -8.00 -27.20 -11.91
C ASN A 673 -9.45 -27.61 -12.22
N ILE A 674 -10.42 -26.75 -11.91
CA ILE A 674 -11.84 -26.94 -12.22
C ILE A 674 -12.35 -25.70 -12.95
N LEU A 675 -13.01 -25.90 -14.10
CA LEU A 675 -13.79 -24.87 -14.78
C LEU A 675 -15.25 -24.99 -14.36
N LEU A 676 -15.81 -23.91 -13.81
CA LEU A 676 -17.23 -23.80 -13.44
C LEU A 676 -17.96 -22.84 -14.38
N LEU A 677 -19.01 -23.36 -15.02
CA LEU A 677 -19.84 -22.66 -15.99
C LEU A 677 -21.30 -22.60 -15.49
N GLY A 678 -22.00 -21.51 -15.81
CA GLY A 678 -23.47 -21.49 -15.75
C GLY A 678 -24.07 -22.24 -16.95
N PHE A 679 -25.19 -22.93 -16.75
CA PHE A 679 -25.94 -23.55 -17.84
C PHE A 679 -26.60 -22.49 -18.74
N LYS A 680 -26.44 -22.61 -20.06
CA LYS A 680 -27.04 -21.70 -21.05
C LYS A 680 -28.55 -21.96 -21.18
N ASN A 681 -29.35 -21.32 -20.34
CA ASN A 681 -30.82 -21.51 -20.30
C ASN A 681 -31.52 -21.07 -21.60
N ASN A 682 -31.00 -20.07 -22.30
CA ASN A 682 -31.60 -19.50 -23.51
C ASN A 682 -31.13 -20.20 -24.81
N TRP A 683 -30.60 -21.43 -24.73
CA TRP A 683 -30.05 -22.13 -25.89
C TRP A 683 -31.07 -22.36 -27.01
N LYS A 684 -32.35 -22.58 -26.69
CA LYS A 684 -33.42 -22.77 -27.69
C LYS A 684 -33.74 -21.52 -28.53
N THR A 685 -33.46 -20.34 -27.99
CA THR A 685 -33.70 -19.04 -28.66
C THR A 685 -32.41 -18.41 -29.18
N SER A 686 -31.25 -19.01 -28.91
CA SER A 686 -29.94 -18.49 -29.31
C SER A 686 -29.60 -18.93 -30.73
N LYS A 687 -28.61 -18.27 -31.34
CA LYS A 687 -28.03 -18.71 -32.62
C LYS A 687 -27.30 -20.05 -32.43
N LEU A 688 -27.19 -20.83 -33.51
CA LEU A 688 -26.48 -22.11 -33.48
C LEU A 688 -25.00 -21.93 -33.12
N ASP A 689 -24.38 -20.86 -33.61
CA ASP A 689 -22.97 -20.54 -33.33
C ASP A 689 -22.70 -20.39 -31.82
N ASP A 690 -23.59 -19.73 -31.07
CA ASP A 690 -23.47 -19.59 -29.60
C ASP A 690 -23.50 -20.94 -28.88
N ILE A 691 -24.24 -21.92 -29.41
CA ILE A 691 -24.33 -23.27 -28.84
C ILE A 691 -23.02 -24.01 -29.10
N VAL A 692 -22.52 -23.93 -30.34
CA VAL A 692 -21.24 -24.50 -30.74
C VAL A 692 -20.12 -23.92 -29.90
N GLU A 693 -20.08 -22.60 -29.68
CA GLU A 693 -19.09 -21.96 -28.81
C GLU A 693 -19.16 -22.46 -27.35
N TYR A 694 -20.36 -22.60 -26.79
CA TYR A 694 -20.54 -23.08 -25.42
C TYR A 694 -20.07 -24.54 -25.24
N VAL A 695 -20.43 -25.43 -26.16
CA VAL A 695 -20.01 -26.84 -26.12
C VAL A 695 -18.52 -26.97 -26.43
N THR A 696 -18.00 -26.17 -27.36
CA THR A 696 -16.57 -26.09 -27.65
C THR A 696 -15.79 -25.66 -26.41
N THR A 697 -16.30 -24.71 -25.63
CA THR A 697 -15.72 -24.27 -24.35
C THR A 697 -15.59 -25.43 -23.36
N ILE A 698 -16.63 -26.26 -23.23
CA ILE A 698 -16.60 -27.47 -22.40
C ILE A 698 -15.54 -28.45 -22.92
N GLY A 699 -15.48 -28.66 -24.23
CA GLY A 699 -14.48 -29.53 -24.86
C GLY A 699 -13.05 -29.06 -24.63
N LEU A 700 -12.79 -27.76 -24.75
CA LEU A 700 -11.46 -27.16 -24.52
C LEU A 700 -10.99 -27.37 -23.08
N ALA A 701 -11.90 -27.30 -22.11
CA ALA A 701 -11.58 -27.57 -20.71
C ALA A 701 -11.15 -29.04 -20.50
N PHE A 702 -11.80 -29.99 -21.17
CA PHE A 702 -11.38 -31.38 -21.14
C PHE A 702 -10.01 -31.60 -21.79
N ASP A 703 -9.73 -30.95 -22.92
CA ASP A 703 -8.41 -31.04 -23.57
C ASP A 703 -7.28 -30.47 -22.70
N ALA A 704 -7.60 -29.51 -21.82
CA ALA A 704 -6.67 -28.88 -20.91
C ALA A 704 -6.48 -29.65 -19.58
N ASP A 705 -7.02 -30.87 -19.45
CA ASP A 705 -7.04 -31.68 -18.21
C ASP A 705 -7.78 -31.01 -17.02
N PHE A 706 -8.78 -30.16 -17.28
CA PHE A 706 -9.60 -29.55 -16.21
C PHE A 706 -10.78 -30.46 -15.85
N GLY A 707 -11.15 -30.42 -14.56
CA GLY A 707 -12.49 -30.85 -14.16
C GLY A 707 -13.52 -29.83 -14.65
N VAL A 708 -14.65 -30.27 -15.19
CA VAL A 708 -15.70 -29.38 -15.68
C VAL A 708 -16.93 -29.50 -14.79
N CYS A 709 -17.47 -28.35 -14.39
CA CYS A 709 -18.70 -28.23 -13.65
C CYS A 709 -19.66 -27.31 -14.40
N VAL A 710 -20.87 -27.78 -14.71
CA VAL A 710 -21.94 -26.94 -15.29
C VAL A 710 -23.07 -26.86 -14.28
N PHE A 711 -23.36 -25.65 -13.81
CA PHE A 711 -24.37 -25.39 -12.80
C PHE A 711 -25.63 -24.83 -13.44
N ARG A 712 -26.76 -25.53 -13.24
CA ARG A 712 -28.09 -25.09 -13.66
C ARG A 712 -28.93 -24.77 -12.43
N CYS A 713 -29.43 -23.53 -12.36
CA CYS A 713 -30.37 -23.11 -11.33
C CYS A 713 -31.69 -22.67 -12.00
N ASN A 714 -32.76 -23.45 -11.84
CA ASN A 714 -34.10 -23.06 -12.30
C ASN A 714 -34.73 -22.11 -11.28
N SER A 715 -34.82 -20.82 -11.61
CA SER A 715 -35.36 -19.80 -10.71
C SER A 715 -36.90 -19.79 -10.59
N GLU A 716 -37.59 -20.79 -11.15
CA GLU A 716 -39.06 -20.87 -11.14
C GLU A 716 -39.60 -21.73 -9.98
N ASN A 717 -38.81 -22.63 -9.39
CA ASN A 717 -39.28 -23.61 -8.39
C ASN A 717 -38.86 -23.31 -6.94
N VAL A 718 -38.17 -22.20 -6.65
CA VAL A 718 -37.75 -21.86 -5.27
C VAL A 718 -38.75 -20.92 -4.59
N THR A 719 -40.02 -21.30 -4.61
CA THR A 719 -41.11 -20.66 -3.84
C THR A 719 -41.97 -21.72 -3.19
N ALA A 720 -41.46 -22.35 -2.12
CA ALA A 720 -42.27 -23.04 -1.10
C ALA A 720 -41.36 -23.56 0.03
N SER A 721 -40.88 -22.66 0.89
CA SER A 721 -40.78 -23.00 2.31
C SER A 721 -41.22 -21.77 3.11
N GLU A 722 -42.54 -21.63 3.25
CA GLU A 722 -43.11 -20.85 4.34
C GLU A 722 -42.65 -21.50 5.64
N ASN A 723 -41.72 -20.84 6.34
CA ASN A 723 -41.46 -20.86 7.78
C ASN A 723 -40.11 -20.15 8.01
N VAL A 724 -40.05 -18.87 7.66
CA VAL A 724 -39.08 -17.94 8.22
C VAL A 724 -39.90 -16.97 9.06
N ASP A 725 -39.94 -17.26 10.36
CA ASP A 725 -40.46 -16.37 11.38
C ASP A 725 -39.93 -14.94 11.18
N GLU A 726 -40.83 -13.99 11.48
CA GLU A 726 -40.63 -12.56 11.38
C GLU A 726 -39.24 -12.09 11.83
N CYS A 727 -38.50 -11.50 10.90
CA CYS A 727 -37.43 -10.55 11.22
C CYS A 727 -37.60 -9.33 10.32
N LYS A 728 -38.25 -8.29 10.86
CA LYS A 728 -38.28 -6.96 10.27
C LYS A 728 -36.84 -6.44 10.13
N PRO A 729 -36.44 -5.90 8.96
CA PRO A 729 -35.17 -5.19 8.86
C PRO A 729 -35.28 -3.84 9.58
N LEU A 730 -34.53 -3.70 10.66
CA LEU A 730 -34.15 -2.41 11.25
C LEU A 730 -33.12 -1.74 10.33
N MET A 731 -33.58 -1.07 9.27
CA MET A 731 -32.83 -0.02 8.59
C MET A 731 -33.82 0.99 8.02
N ASP A 732 -34.19 1.96 8.86
CA ASP A 732 -34.80 3.23 8.47
C ASP A 732 -34.59 4.25 9.61
N GLN A 733 -33.34 4.63 9.91
CA GLN A 733 -33.05 5.83 10.71
C GLN A 733 -31.79 6.63 10.33
N GLU A 734 -31.01 6.27 9.30
CA GLU A 734 -29.81 7.04 8.94
C GLU A 734 -29.82 7.75 7.57
N GLU A 735 -30.95 7.76 6.84
CA GLU A 735 -31.06 8.49 5.55
C GLU A 735 -31.89 9.78 5.60
N GLN A 736 -32.22 10.32 6.78
CA GLN A 736 -32.97 11.60 6.88
C GLN A 736 -32.21 12.79 7.49
N GLN A 737 -30.87 12.76 7.60
CA GLN A 737 -30.11 13.92 8.11
C GLN A 737 -28.97 14.45 7.20
N GLN A 738 -28.90 14.06 5.93
CA GLN A 738 -27.91 14.64 4.99
C GLN A 738 -28.49 15.08 3.63
N THR A 739 -29.67 15.68 3.63
CA THR A 739 -30.21 16.39 2.46
C THR A 739 -30.80 17.74 2.88
N ASN A 740 -29.94 18.61 3.42
CA ASN A 740 -30.19 20.05 3.48
C ASN A 740 -28.90 20.80 3.14
N ASN A 741 -28.49 20.74 1.86
CA ASN A 741 -27.54 21.69 1.27
C ASN A 741 -28.05 22.05 -0.14
N PRO A 742 -28.41 23.31 -0.42
CA PRO A 742 -29.07 23.72 -1.67
C PRO A 742 -28.13 23.90 -2.87
N GLU A 743 -26.89 23.40 -2.82
CA GLU A 743 -25.92 23.53 -3.93
C GLU A 743 -25.80 22.28 -4.82
N LEU A 744 -26.46 21.16 -4.48
CA LEU A 744 -26.44 19.92 -5.26
C LEU A 744 -27.76 19.68 -6.04
N LYS A 745 -28.34 20.75 -6.61
CA LYS A 745 -29.48 20.66 -7.54
C LYS A 745 -29.20 21.22 -8.93
N ALA A 746 -28.01 21.74 -9.20
CA ALA A 746 -27.66 22.35 -10.48
C ALA A 746 -26.80 21.46 -11.40
N SER A 747 -26.51 20.20 -11.02
CA SER A 747 -25.53 19.36 -11.73
C SER A 747 -26.13 18.07 -12.35
N ILE A 748 -27.45 17.90 -12.37
CA ILE A 748 -28.12 16.70 -12.92
C ILE A 748 -29.11 17.08 -14.03
N ASN A 749 -28.79 18.10 -14.83
CA ASN A 749 -29.66 18.49 -15.95
C ASN A 749 -28.98 18.57 -17.32
N ASP A 750 -27.69 18.27 -17.46
CA ASP A 750 -27.03 18.25 -18.77
C ASP A 750 -26.30 16.92 -18.98
N CYS A 751 -26.99 15.97 -19.61
CA CYS A 751 -26.46 15.15 -20.70
C CYS A 751 -27.62 14.37 -21.32
N GLN A 752 -28.02 14.83 -22.50
CA GLN A 752 -29.14 14.34 -23.30
C GLN A 752 -28.85 12.97 -23.90
N THR A 753 -29.88 12.14 -23.86
CA THR A 753 -30.05 10.86 -24.52
C THR A 753 -30.07 11.05 -26.05
N PHE A 754 -29.16 10.40 -26.78
CA PHE A 754 -29.32 10.17 -28.22
C PHE A 754 -30.10 8.87 -28.42
N THR A 755 -31.34 8.99 -28.88
CA THR A 755 -32.19 7.88 -29.36
C THR A 755 -32.10 7.82 -30.89
N ILE A 756 -31.79 6.63 -31.43
CA ILE A 756 -32.03 6.30 -32.84
C ILE A 756 -33.46 5.75 -32.93
N GLU A 757 -34.24 6.35 -33.82
CA GLU A 757 -35.62 5.98 -34.17
C GLU A 757 -35.64 4.71 -35.04
N MET A 758 -36.60 3.82 -34.76
CA MET A 758 -37.20 2.91 -35.76
C MET A 758 -38.69 2.79 -35.47
N ASP A 759 -39.49 3.12 -36.48
CA ASP A 759 -40.95 3.20 -36.52
C ASP A 759 -41.65 1.83 -36.34
N GLU A 760 -42.76 1.83 -35.60
CA GLU A 760 -43.83 0.83 -35.70
C GLU A 760 -45.14 1.57 -36.00
N ASP A 761 -45.39 1.83 -37.29
CA ASP A 761 -46.73 2.11 -37.81
C ASP A 761 -47.21 0.88 -38.61
N GLU A 762 -48.46 0.48 -38.34
CA GLU A 762 -49.35 -0.47 -39.04
C GLU A 762 -49.74 -1.74 -38.29
N LEU A 763 -50.67 -1.62 -37.33
CA LEU A 763 -51.81 -2.54 -37.26
C LEU A 763 -52.98 -1.93 -36.44
N LYS A 764 -53.89 -1.23 -37.11
CA LYS A 764 -55.28 -1.69 -37.35
C LYS A 764 -56.19 -0.51 -37.68
N SER A 765 -56.75 -0.62 -38.88
CA SER A 765 -57.86 0.14 -39.42
C SER A 765 -59.10 0.13 -38.53
N GLU A 766 -59.73 1.32 -38.52
CA GLU A 766 -61.18 1.58 -38.55
C GLU A 766 -62.07 1.01 -37.44
N ILE A 767 -62.62 1.92 -36.63
CA ILE A 767 -64.05 2.28 -36.66
C ILE A 767 -64.18 3.68 -36.04
N GLU A 768 -64.60 4.64 -36.87
CA GLU A 768 -65.12 5.93 -36.46
C GLU A 768 -66.55 5.80 -35.92
N THR A 769 -66.90 6.52 -34.85
CA THR A 769 -67.96 7.56 -34.79
C THR A 769 -68.50 7.81 -33.37
N SER A 770 -68.59 9.11 -33.05
CA SER A 770 -69.54 9.78 -32.14
C SER A 770 -69.50 9.59 -30.60
N ASN A 771 -69.08 10.67 -29.94
CA ASN A 771 -69.66 11.37 -28.77
C ASN A 771 -70.02 10.65 -27.45
N ASN A 772 -69.40 11.19 -26.39
CA ASN A 772 -69.90 11.42 -25.01
C ASN A 772 -70.40 10.22 -24.18
N ALA A 773 -69.50 9.67 -23.34
CA ALA A 773 -69.67 9.55 -21.88
C ALA A 773 -68.45 8.82 -21.26
N LYS A 774 -67.94 9.31 -20.12
CA LYS A 774 -66.98 8.56 -19.28
C LYS A 774 -67.67 7.29 -18.72
N PRO A 775 -66.99 6.12 -18.66
CA PRO A 775 -66.39 5.76 -17.36
C PRO A 775 -65.08 4.93 -17.39
N LYS A 776 -64.26 5.18 -16.35
CA LYS A 776 -63.37 4.27 -15.59
C LYS A 776 -62.49 3.23 -16.33
N LYS A 777 -61.23 3.62 -16.62
CA LYS A 777 -60.08 2.70 -16.65
C LYS A 777 -59.43 2.64 -15.26
N THR A 778 -59.75 1.62 -14.47
CA THR A 778 -59.01 1.29 -13.25
C THR A 778 -58.88 -0.22 -13.16
N ILE A 779 -58.05 -0.83 -14.02
CA ILE A 779 -57.56 -2.23 -13.87
C ILE A 779 -56.23 -2.42 -14.62
N TYR A 780 -55.96 -1.71 -15.72
CA TYR A 780 -54.78 -1.97 -16.56
C TYR A 780 -53.45 -1.29 -16.14
N GLN A 781 -53.43 -0.39 -15.14
CA GLN A 781 -52.18 0.23 -14.66
C GLN A 781 -51.54 -0.49 -13.46
N ASN A 782 -52.28 -1.35 -12.76
CA ASN A 782 -51.75 -2.08 -11.60
C ASN A 782 -51.01 -3.37 -11.97
N PHE A 783 -51.28 -3.96 -13.14
CA PHE A 783 -50.58 -5.17 -13.60
C PHE A 783 -49.14 -4.90 -14.08
N SER A 784 -48.90 -3.76 -14.75
CA SER A 784 -47.57 -3.40 -15.26
C SER A 784 -46.59 -2.96 -14.14
N LYS A 785 -47.09 -2.25 -13.13
CA LYS A 785 -46.29 -1.90 -11.94
C LYS A 785 -45.95 -3.14 -11.11
N LYS A 786 -46.90 -4.07 -10.91
CA LYS A 786 -46.64 -5.34 -10.20
C LYS A 786 -45.50 -6.13 -10.84
N ASN A 787 -45.47 -6.25 -12.18
CA ASN A 787 -44.42 -6.99 -12.89
C ASN A 787 -43.03 -6.33 -12.82
N LYS A 788 -42.93 -5.00 -12.80
CA LYS A 788 -41.66 -4.31 -12.58
C LYS A 788 -41.17 -4.46 -11.14
N THR A 789 -42.04 -4.36 -10.14
CA THR A 789 -41.68 -4.63 -8.74
C THR A 789 -41.37 -6.10 -8.49
N LEU A 790 -42.08 -7.04 -9.11
CA LEU A 790 -41.81 -8.49 -9.00
C LEU A 790 -40.45 -8.85 -9.62
N LYS A 791 -40.12 -8.31 -10.80
CA LYS A 791 -38.79 -8.47 -11.41
C LYS A 791 -37.69 -7.89 -10.52
N LYS A 792 -37.95 -6.74 -9.89
CA LYS A 792 -37.01 -6.11 -8.94
C LYS A 792 -36.86 -6.92 -7.65
N TYR A 793 -37.95 -7.47 -7.11
CA TYR A 793 -37.95 -8.33 -5.91
C TYR A 793 -37.24 -9.67 -6.15
N ASN A 794 -37.54 -10.32 -7.28
CA ASN A 794 -36.86 -11.55 -7.71
C ASN A 794 -35.36 -11.32 -7.99
N PHE A 795 -34.96 -10.11 -8.39
CA PHE A 795 -33.56 -9.75 -8.57
C PHE A 795 -32.81 -9.62 -7.23
N TYR A 796 -33.42 -9.05 -6.19
CA TYR A 796 -32.80 -9.00 -4.86
C TYR A 796 -32.78 -10.36 -4.16
N LEU A 797 -33.83 -11.18 -4.32
CA LEU A 797 -33.85 -12.56 -3.78
C LEU A 797 -32.74 -13.44 -4.39
N LYS A 798 -32.39 -13.22 -5.67
CA LYS A 798 -31.28 -13.90 -6.37
C LYS A 798 -29.90 -13.60 -5.77
N LYS A 799 -29.75 -12.52 -4.99
CA LYS A 799 -28.43 -12.05 -4.52
C LYS A 799 -27.88 -12.86 -3.34
N ASP A 800 -28.75 -13.46 -2.53
CA ASP A 800 -28.37 -14.13 -1.27
C ASP A 800 -28.72 -15.63 -1.19
N LEU A 801 -29.20 -16.22 -2.29
CA LEU A 801 -29.72 -17.61 -2.32
C LEU A 801 -28.74 -18.65 -1.74
N PHE A 802 -27.43 -18.49 -2.00
CA PHE A 802 -26.38 -19.41 -1.55
C PHE A 802 -25.53 -18.85 -0.39
N ARG A 803 -25.99 -17.78 0.26
CA ARG A 803 -25.35 -17.24 1.47
C ARG A 803 -26.06 -17.68 2.76
N GLN A 804 -27.32 -18.04 2.66
CA GLN A 804 -28.12 -18.51 3.79
C GLN A 804 -28.06 -20.03 3.92
N LYS A 805 -27.93 -20.52 5.15
CA LYS A 805 -27.92 -21.97 5.41
C LYS A 805 -29.31 -22.55 5.23
N VAL A 806 -29.41 -23.65 4.48
CA VAL A 806 -30.65 -24.40 4.31
C VAL A 806 -30.77 -25.43 5.43
N LYS A 807 -31.85 -25.37 6.22
CA LYS A 807 -32.12 -26.36 7.28
C LYS A 807 -32.58 -27.67 6.66
N HIS A 808 -32.07 -28.81 7.15
CA HIS A 808 -32.43 -30.15 6.69
C HIS A 808 -32.23 -30.41 5.19
N ALA A 809 -31.18 -29.84 4.60
CA ALA A 809 -30.89 -30.02 3.19
C ALA A 809 -30.51 -31.47 2.84
N THR A 810 -30.82 -31.86 1.60
CA THR A 810 -30.48 -33.15 1.00
C THR A 810 -29.63 -32.92 -0.26
N ILE A 811 -28.54 -33.68 -0.39
CA ILE A 811 -27.69 -33.67 -1.57
C ILE A 811 -27.71 -35.06 -2.19
N ASP A 812 -28.17 -35.12 -3.42
CA ASP A 812 -28.28 -36.36 -4.19
C ASP A 812 -27.16 -36.44 -5.20
N VAL A 813 -26.32 -37.47 -5.10
CA VAL A 813 -25.14 -37.66 -5.95
C VAL A 813 -25.34 -38.84 -6.87
N TYR A 814 -25.52 -38.57 -8.16
CA TYR A 814 -25.60 -39.57 -9.22
C TYR A 814 -24.20 -39.85 -9.77
N TRP A 815 -23.51 -40.80 -9.13
CA TRP A 815 -22.18 -41.24 -9.54
C TRP A 815 -22.30 -42.37 -10.57
N LEU A 816 -22.48 -41.95 -11.83
CA LEU A 816 -22.83 -42.84 -12.93
C LEU A 816 -21.61 -43.44 -13.62
N PHE A 817 -20.50 -42.71 -13.63
CA PHE A 817 -19.25 -43.12 -14.24
C PHE A 817 -18.09 -42.67 -13.37
N ASP A 818 -17.00 -43.44 -13.41
CA ASP A 818 -15.78 -43.02 -12.75
C ASP A 818 -15.23 -41.74 -13.41
N ASP A 819 -14.87 -40.80 -12.56
CA ASP A 819 -14.37 -39.47 -12.87
C ASP A 819 -13.20 -39.06 -11.96
N GLY A 820 -12.58 -40.04 -11.30
CA GLY A 820 -11.50 -39.82 -10.32
C GLY A 820 -12.00 -39.44 -8.92
N GLY A 821 -13.32 -39.36 -8.72
CA GLY A 821 -13.97 -39.08 -7.43
C GLY A 821 -14.35 -37.60 -7.21
N LEU A 822 -14.23 -36.75 -8.23
CA LEU A 822 -14.58 -35.33 -8.12
C LEU A 822 -16.09 -35.14 -7.86
N THR A 823 -16.92 -35.95 -8.52
CA THR A 823 -18.38 -36.00 -8.33
C THR A 823 -18.76 -36.28 -6.87
N LEU A 824 -17.92 -36.98 -6.10
CA LEU A 824 -18.14 -37.25 -4.67
C LEU A 824 -17.50 -36.19 -3.76
N LEU A 825 -16.33 -35.67 -4.13
CA LEU A 825 -15.60 -34.72 -3.30
C LEU A 825 -16.33 -33.38 -3.17
N LEU A 826 -16.86 -32.83 -4.27
CA LEU A 826 -17.57 -31.54 -4.26
C LEU A 826 -18.79 -31.51 -3.32
N PRO A 827 -19.74 -32.45 -3.37
CA PRO A 827 -20.87 -32.46 -2.45
C PRO A 827 -20.46 -32.74 -1.02
N TYR A 828 -19.44 -33.58 -0.77
CA TYR A 828 -18.88 -33.76 0.57
C TYR A 828 -18.33 -32.44 1.13
N LEU A 829 -17.63 -31.65 0.32
CA LEU A 829 -17.18 -30.33 0.74
C LEU A 829 -18.38 -29.43 1.08
N LEU A 830 -19.47 -29.48 0.33
CA LEU A 830 -20.66 -28.67 0.64
C LEU A 830 -21.35 -29.02 1.96
N GLN A 831 -21.10 -30.20 2.55
CA GLN A 831 -21.63 -30.55 3.88
C GLN A 831 -20.87 -29.92 5.05
N LEU A 832 -19.60 -29.54 4.82
CA LEU A 832 -18.73 -29.03 5.87
C LEU A 832 -19.09 -27.59 6.28
N PRO A 833 -18.61 -27.11 7.44
CA PRO A 833 -18.90 -25.77 7.93
C PRO A 833 -18.56 -24.65 6.94
N LYS A 834 -19.34 -23.56 6.99
CA LYS A 834 -19.27 -22.37 6.10
C LYS A 834 -19.88 -22.54 4.71
N SER A 835 -20.42 -23.70 4.39
CA SER A 835 -21.25 -23.91 3.20
C SER A 835 -22.72 -23.59 3.48
N TYR A 836 -23.49 -23.26 2.45
CA TYR A 836 -24.94 -23.09 2.56
C TYR A 836 -25.70 -24.41 2.79
N LEU A 837 -25.06 -25.56 2.51
CA LEU A 837 -25.58 -26.92 2.73
C LEU A 837 -24.91 -27.63 3.91
N GLU A 838 -24.45 -26.87 4.90
CA GLU A 838 -23.80 -27.43 6.09
C GLU A 838 -24.71 -28.44 6.79
N GLY A 839 -24.18 -29.64 7.05
CA GLY A 839 -24.92 -30.73 7.70
C GLY A 839 -25.97 -31.41 6.81
N ALA A 840 -25.97 -31.18 5.49
CA ALA A 840 -26.89 -31.83 4.58
C ALA A 840 -26.73 -33.36 4.56
N LYS A 841 -27.82 -34.10 4.33
CA LYS A 841 -27.79 -35.56 4.15
C LYS A 841 -27.33 -35.91 2.74
N LEU A 842 -26.27 -36.72 2.61
CA LEU A 842 -25.81 -37.22 1.31
C LEU A 842 -26.53 -38.52 0.96
N ARG A 843 -27.11 -38.61 -0.24
CA ARG A 843 -27.60 -39.86 -0.84
C ARG A 843 -26.83 -40.13 -2.11
N VAL A 844 -26.35 -41.35 -2.31
CA VAL A 844 -25.51 -41.70 -3.48
C VAL A 844 -26.24 -42.72 -4.35
N PHE A 845 -26.38 -42.40 -5.63
CA PHE A 845 -27.01 -43.24 -6.64
C PHE A 845 -25.96 -43.76 -7.62
N THR A 846 -25.91 -45.08 -7.83
CA THR A 846 -24.93 -45.73 -8.72
C THR A 846 -25.60 -46.67 -9.70
N ILE A 847 -24.94 -46.98 -10.82
CA ILE A 847 -25.50 -47.90 -11.83
C ILE A 847 -25.23 -49.34 -11.38
N ALA A 848 -26.24 -50.21 -11.47
CA ALA A 848 -26.07 -51.65 -11.27
C ALA A 848 -26.70 -52.49 -12.38
N ASN A 849 -26.13 -53.67 -12.59
CA ASN A 849 -26.76 -54.71 -13.42
C ASN A 849 -27.81 -55.46 -12.60
N ASN A 850 -28.95 -55.82 -13.23
CA ASN A 850 -30.12 -56.42 -12.55
C ASN A 850 -29.84 -57.64 -11.67
N LYS A 851 -28.76 -58.39 -11.91
CA LYS A 851 -28.48 -59.63 -11.19
C LYS A 851 -27.81 -59.41 -9.83
N GLU A 852 -27.32 -58.21 -9.53
CA GLU A 852 -26.42 -57.95 -8.39
C GLU A 852 -26.70 -56.61 -7.66
N LEU A 853 -27.96 -56.21 -7.52
CA LEU A 853 -28.31 -54.89 -7.01
C LEU A 853 -27.83 -54.66 -5.56
N GLU A 854 -28.19 -55.56 -4.64
CA GLU A 854 -27.80 -55.50 -3.22
C GLU A 854 -26.28 -55.60 -3.02
N HIS A 855 -25.61 -56.41 -3.84
CA HIS A 855 -24.16 -56.56 -3.79
C HIS A 855 -23.45 -55.26 -4.21
N GLN A 856 -23.93 -54.60 -5.25
CA GLN A 856 -23.39 -53.31 -5.71
C GLN A 856 -23.61 -52.20 -4.67
N GLU A 857 -24.78 -52.14 -4.03
CA GLU A 857 -25.06 -51.18 -2.96
C GLU A 857 -24.12 -51.39 -1.76
N THR A 858 -23.93 -52.65 -1.33
CA THR A 858 -23.03 -52.98 -0.21
C THR A 858 -21.57 -52.69 -0.54
N SER A 859 -21.13 -53.04 -1.76
CA SER A 859 -19.78 -52.78 -2.25
C SER A 859 -19.50 -51.27 -2.33
N MET A 860 -20.44 -50.50 -2.86
CA MET A 860 -20.37 -49.05 -2.95
C MET A 860 -20.36 -48.38 -1.57
N ALA A 861 -21.22 -48.81 -0.66
CA ALA A 861 -21.22 -48.33 0.74
C ALA A 861 -19.87 -48.62 1.43
N THR A 862 -19.28 -49.79 1.17
CA THR A 862 -17.94 -50.15 1.68
C THR A 862 -16.84 -49.27 1.08
N LEU A 863 -16.97 -48.88 -0.19
CA LEU A 863 -16.02 -47.99 -0.85
C LEU A 863 -16.13 -46.54 -0.31
N LEU A 864 -17.34 -46.03 -0.11
CA LEU A 864 -17.58 -44.71 0.47
C LEU A 864 -17.09 -44.61 1.92
N SER A 865 -17.26 -45.69 2.70
CA SER A 865 -16.75 -45.75 4.07
C SER A 865 -15.22 -45.73 4.12
N LYS A 866 -14.53 -46.39 3.17
CA LYS A 866 -13.07 -46.29 2.99
C LYS A 866 -12.61 -44.87 2.67
N PHE A 867 -13.39 -44.12 1.89
CA PHE A 867 -13.14 -42.69 1.63
C PHE A 867 -13.56 -41.77 2.78
N ARG A 868 -14.21 -42.31 3.83
CA ARG A 868 -14.77 -41.56 4.96
C ARG A 868 -15.79 -40.49 4.53
N VAL A 869 -16.50 -40.76 3.45
CA VAL A 869 -17.61 -39.92 2.99
C VAL A 869 -18.88 -40.44 3.69
N GLY A 870 -19.40 -39.68 4.65
CA GLY A 870 -20.62 -40.04 5.38
C GLY A 870 -21.86 -39.95 4.48
N CYS A 871 -22.27 -41.07 3.89
CA CYS A 871 -23.53 -41.20 3.16
C CYS A 871 -24.64 -41.74 4.06
N THR A 872 -25.85 -41.20 3.88
CA THR A 872 -27.06 -41.65 4.59
C THR A 872 -27.63 -42.91 3.94
N GLU A 873 -27.57 -42.96 2.62
CA GLU A 873 -28.20 -43.99 1.79
C GLU A 873 -27.41 -44.16 0.49
N VAL A 874 -27.29 -45.40 0.03
CA VAL A 874 -26.74 -45.78 -1.28
C VAL A 874 -27.80 -46.58 -2.01
N THR A 875 -28.18 -46.14 -3.21
CA THR A 875 -29.23 -46.78 -4.00
C THR A 875 -28.72 -47.10 -5.40
N ALA A 876 -28.87 -48.35 -5.85
CA ALA A 876 -28.49 -48.75 -7.19
C ALA A 876 -29.63 -48.55 -8.20
N ILE A 877 -29.33 -47.96 -9.36
CA ILE A 877 -30.27 -47.70 -10.46
C ILE A 877 -30.36 -48.96 -11.34
N PRO A 878 -31.52 -49.66 -11.39
CA PRO A 878 -31.70 -50.80 -12.28
C PRO A 878 -32.02 -50.36 -13.71
N ASN A 879 -31.71 -51.24 -14.69
CA ASN A 879 -32.27 -51.17 -16.05
C ASN A 879 -32.01 -49.89 -16.85
N ILE A 880 -30.87 -49.21 -16.67
CA ILE A 880 -30.59 -47.92 -17.34
C ILE A 880 -30.45 -48.03 -18.87
N THR A 881 -30.28 -49.25 -19.40
CA THR A 881 -30.14 -49.54 -20.84
C THR A 881 -31.43 -49.99 -21.52
N LYS A 882 -32.53 -50.14 -20.78
CA LYS A 882 -33.84 -50.47 -21.37
C LYS A 882 -34.42 -49.28 -22.12
N LYS A 883 -35.38 -49.57 -23.01
CA LYS A 883 -36.13 -48.54 -23.74
C LYS A 883 -36.84 -47.60 -22.72
N PRO A 884 -36.73 -46.27 -22.88
CA PRO A 884 -37.41 -45.29 -22.01
C PRO A 884 -38.93 -45.33 -22.13
N ASP A 885 -39.62 -44.65 -21.21
CA ASP A 885 -41.07 -44.51 -21.27
C ASP A 885 -41.48 -43.68 -22.50
N GLN A 886 -42.65 -43.99 -23.06
CA GLN A 886 -43.12 -43.34 -24.29
C GLN A 886 -43.23 -41.82 -24.11
N LYS A 887 -43.66 -41.36 -22.93
CA LYS A 887 -43.72 -39.93 -22.59
C LYS A 887 -42.36 -39.23 -22.70
N SER A 888 -41.30 -39.84 -22.18
CA SER A 888 -39.94 -39.26 -22.25
C SER A 888 -39.39 -39.26 -23.68
N LEU A 889 -39.77 -40.25 -24.49
CA LEU A 889 -39.43 -40.30 -25.92
C LEU A 889 -40.17 -39.19 -26.69
N ASP A 890 -41.45 -38.97 -26.40
CA ASP A 890 -42.25 -37.92 -27.03
C ASP A 890 -41.70 -36.52 -26.66
N ASP A 891 -41.35 -36.29 -25.38
CA ASP A 891 -40.73 -35.05 -24.89
C ASP A 891 -39.35 -34.78 -25.57
N PHE A 892 -38.59 -35.84 -25.81
CA PHE A 892 -37.32 -35.76 -26.54
C PHE A 892 -37.54 -35.44 -28.02
N GLN A 893 -38.50 -36.10 -28.66
CA GLN A 893 -38.88 -35.86 -30.05
C GLN A 893 -39.36 -34.42 -30.26
N GLU A 894 -40.16 -33.88 -29.35
CA GLU A 894 -40.57 -32.47 -29.39
C GLU A 894 -39.36 -31.51 -29.29
N SER A 895 -38.35 -31.87 -28.49
CA SER A 895 -37.16 -31.05 -28.30
C SER A 895 -36.23 -31.00 -29.53
N ILE A 896 -36.24 -32.04 -30.36
CA ILE A 896 -35.42 -32.12 -31.59
C ILE A 896 -36.16 -31.64 -32.85
N LEU A 897 -37.50 -31.62 -32.82
CA LEU A 897 -38.37 -31.29 -33.96
C LEU A 897 -38.01 -29.97 -34.67
N PRO A 898 -37.63 -28.88 -33.98
CA PRO A 898 -37.24 -27.63 -34.64
C PRO A 898 -35.94 -27.70 -35.44
N PHE A 899 -35.10 -28.71 -35.20
CA PHE A 899 -33.75 -28.80 -35.74
C PHE A 899 -33.58 -29.93 -36.75
N LEU A 900 -34.54 -30.85 -36.85
CA LEU A 900 -34.55 -31.92 -37.86
C LEU A 900 -34.60 -31.32 -39.26
N GLY A 901 -33.71 -31.77 -40.15
CA GLY A 901 -33.71 -31.37 -41.57
C GLY A 901 -33.05 -30.02 -41.88
N THR A 902 -32.56 -29.29 -40.87
CA THR A 902 -31.86 -28.00 -41.03
C THR A 902 -30.36 -28.13 -41.36
N GLY A 903 -29.84 -29.36 -41.48
CA GLY A 903 -28.41 -29.66 -41.65
C GLY A 903 -27.61 -29.66 -40.33
N ALA A 904 -28.15 -29.11 -39.24
CA ALA A 904 -27.51 -29.07 -37.92
C ALA A 904 -27.62 -30.39 -37.12
N LEU A 905 -28.63 -31.21 -37.42
CA LEU A 905 -28.87 -32.52 -36.81
C LEU A 905 -29.28 -33.52 -37.89
N SER A 906 -28.58 -34.65 -37.99
CA SER A 906 -28.86 -35.70 -38.98
C SER A 906 -29.57 -36.91 -38.36
N GLU A 907 -30.46 -37.54 -39.12
CA GLU A 907 -31.16 -38.76 -38.65
C GLU A 907 -30.21 -39.94 -38.44
N SER A 908 -29.16 -40.04 -39.25
CA SER A 908 -28.11 -41.06 -39.11
C SER A 908 -27.37 -40.93 -37.78
N GLU A 909 -27.10 -39.71 -37.32
CA GLU A 909 -26.48 -39.44 -36.02
C GLU A 909 -27.38 -39.85 -34.85
N LEU A 910 -28.68 -39.52 -34.93
CA LEU A 910 -29.66 -39.91 -33.91
C LEU A 910 -29.77 -41.44 -33.78
N LEU A 911 -29.73 -42.17 -34.91
CA LEU A 911 -29.72 -43.63 -34.92
C LEU A 911 -28.43 -44.20 -34.32
N ALA A 912 -27.28 -43.61 -34.64
CA ALA A 912 -25.98 -44.04 -34.13
C ALA A 912 -25.88 -43.89 -32.60
N GLU A 913 -26.39 -42.78 -32.05
CA GLU A 913 -26.27 -42.46 -30.62
C GLU A 913 -27.54 -42.80 -29.80
N HIS A 914 -28.52 -43.53 -30.37
CA HIS A 914 -29.81 -43.81 -29.70
C HIS A 914 -29.65 -44.47 -28.32
N SER A 915 -28.67 -45.36 -28.16
CA SER A 915 -28.42 -46.08 -26.91
C SER A 915 -28.02 -45.14 -25.76
N ARG A 916 -27.26 -44.08 -26.07
CA ARG A 916 -26.87 -43.06 -25.08
C ARG A 916 -28.03 -42.13 -24.78
N THR A 917 -28.78 -41.72 -25.81
CA THR A 917 -30.00 -40.94 -25.64
C THR A 917 -30.97 -41.67 -24.69
N TRP A 918 -31.21 -42.96 -24.89
CA TRP A 918 -32.04 -43.77 -23.99
C TRP A 918 -31.51 -43.80 -22.55
N ARG A 919 -30.19 -43.92 -22.38
CA ARG A 919 -29.57 -43.87 -21.05
C ARG A 919 -29.83 -42.55 -20.34
N HIS A 920 -29.72 -41.41 -21.05
CA HIS A 920 -29.97 -40.08 -20.50
C HIS A 920 -31.45 -39.89 -20.13
N LEU A 921 -32.36 -40.34 -20.98
CA LEU A 921 -33.80 -40.33 -20.70
C LEU A 921 -34.15 -41.20 -19.48
N ARG A 922 -33.60 -42.41 -19.39
CA ARG A 922 -33.87 -43.29 -18.25
C ARG A 922 -33.28 -42.77 -16.95
N THR A 923 -32.10 -42.15 -17.02
CA THR A 923 -31.51 -41.44 -15.88
C THR A 923 -32.44 -40.33 -15.40
N ARG A 924 -32.99 -39.53 -16.32
CA ARG A 924 -33.93 -38.45 -16.02
C ARG A 924 -35.20 -38.98 -15.33
N GLU A 925 -35.80 -40.04 -15.84
CA GLU A 925 -37.01 -40.64 -15.24
C GLU A 925 -36.76 -41.03 -13.78
N PHE A 926 -35.62 -41.64 -13.50
CA PHE A 926 -35.21 -42.02 -12.16
C PHE A 926 -34.90 -40.81 -11.26
N MET A 927 -34.28 -39.77 -11.82
CA MET A 927 -34.05 -38.51 -11.10
C MET A 927 -35.35 -37.84 -10.70
N LEU A 928 -36.34 -37.80 -11.60
CA LEU A 928 -37.66 -37.23 -11.32
C LEU A 928 -38.40 -38.00 -10.21
N SER A 929 -38.28 -39.34 -10.19
CA SER A 929 -38.94 -40.14 -9.15
C SER A 929 -38.32 -39.98 -7.76
N ASN A 930 -37.00 -39.76 -7.66
CA ASN A 930 -36.27 -39.86 -6.38
C ASN A 930 -35.69 -38.54 -5.85
N SER A 931 -35.50 -37.55 -6.72
CA SER A 931 -34.73 -36.33 -6.41
C SER A 931 -35.50 -35.03 -6.69
N SER A 932 -36.83 -35.08 -6.82
CA SER A 932 -37.65 -33.88 -7.03
C SER A 932 -37.60 -32.88 -5.86
N ASP A 933 -37.42 -33.37 -4.63
CA ASP A 933 -37.35 -32.55 -3.41
C ASP A 933 -35.91 -32.27 -2.93
N ALA A 934 -34.91 -32.63 -3.74
CA ALA A 934 -33.50 -32.46 -3.36
C ALA A 934 -33.08 -30.99 -3.33
N SER A 935 -32.25 -30.60 -2.36
CA SER A 935 -31.72 -29.23 -2.29
C SER A 935 -30.62 -28.97 -3.33
N LEU A 936 -29.85 -30.00 -3.68
CA LEU A 936 -28.85 -29.99 -4.76
C LEU A 936 -28.72 -31.40 -5.34
N ILE A 937 -28.69 -31.48 -6.66
CA ILE A 937 -28.39 -32.72 -7.37
C ILE A 937 -27.02 -32.59 -8.02
N VAL A 938 -26.12 -33.53 -7.74
CA VAL A 938 -24.81 -33.61 -8.38
C VAL A 938 -24.80 -34.84 -9.26
N ILE A 939 -24.55 -34.70 -10.56
CA ILE A 939 -24.58 -35.81 -11.51
C ILE A 939 -23.35 -35.82 -12.40
N THR A 940 -22.82 -37.01 -12.69
CA THR A 940 -21.71 -37.14 -13.62
C THR A 940 -22.10 -36.65 -15.03
N MET A 941 -21.40 -35.64 -15.54
CA MET A 941 -21.66 -35.05 -16.84
C MET A 941 -21.27 -36.02 -17.97
N PRO A 942 -22.10 -36.19 -19.01
CA PRO A 942 -21.73 -36.93 -20.21
C PRO A 942 -20.53 -36.28 -20.91
N ILE A 943 -19.66 -37.06 -21.55
CA ILE A 943 -18.55 -36.51 -22.34
C ILE A 943 -19.01 -36.31 -23.80
N PRO A 944 -18.76 -35.14 -24.42
CA PRO A 944 -18.96 -34.94 -25.85
C PRO A 944 -17.87 -35.69 -26.62
N ARG A 945 -18.25 -36.64 -27.49
CA ARG A 945 -17.31 -37.30 -28.40
C ARG A 945 -17.20 -36.49 -29.68
N ARG A 946 -16.13 -35.70 -29.80
CA ARG A 946 -15.87 -34.88 -31.00
C ARG A 946 -15.88 -35.74 -32.26
N ARG A 947 -16.48 -35.22 -33.33
CA ARG A 947 -16.68 -35.86 -34.65
C ARG A 947 -17.70 -37.00 -34.72
N VAL A 948 -18.22 -37.48 -33.59
CA VAL A 948 -19.27 -38.53 -33.55
C VAL A 948 -20.62 -37.93 -33.18
N CYS A 949 -20.64 -36.95 -32.28
CA CYS A 949 -21.82 -36.24 -31.82
C CYS A 949 -21.72 -34.76 -32.20
N SER A 950 -22.79 -34.20 -32.75
CA SER A 950 -23.02 -32.78 -32.97
C SER A 950 -23.13 -32.07 -31.62
N ASP A 951 -22.64 -30.84 -31.57
CA ASP A 951 -22.69 -30.00 -30.37
C ASP A 951 -24.13 -29.72 -29.94
N LEU A 952 -25.06 -29.65 -30.91
CA LEU A 952 -26.48 -29.47 -30.66
C LEU A 952 -27.09 -30.67 -29.93
N LEU A 953 -26.80 -31.90 -30.38
CA LEU A 953 -27.30 -33.13 -29.75
C LEU A 953 -26.77 -33.25 -28.31
N TYR A 954 -25.51 -32.90 -28.10
CA TYR A 954 -24.92 -32.87 -26.77
C TYR A 954 -25.62 -31.84 -25.85
N MET A 955 -25.90 -30.63 -26.35
CA MET A 955 -26.63 -29.62 -25.58
C MET A 955 -28.07 -30.08 -25.24
N ILE A 956 -28.74 -30.77 -26.17
CA ILE A 956 -30.06 -31.37 -25.94
C ILE A 956 -29.98 -32.41 -24.82
N TRP A 957 -28.97 -33.28 -24.80
CA TRP A 957 -28.80 -34.25 -23.71
C TRP A 957 -28.64 -33.58 -22.35
N LEU A 958 -27.83 -32.51 -22.26
CA LEU A 958 -27.66 -31.77 -21.01
C LEU A 958 -28.97 -31.08 -20.57
N ASP A 959 -29.72 -30.50 -21.51
CA ASP A 959 -31.00 -29.88 -21.21
C ASP A 959 -32.02 -30.91 -20.73
N VAL A 960 -32.22 -31.98 -21.49
CA VAL A 960 -33.17 -33.04 -21.18
C VAL A 960 -32.85 -33.68 -19.83
N LEU A 961 -31.58 -33.93 -19.52
CA LEU A 961 -31.20 -34.50 -18.22
C LEU A 961 -31.57 -33.60 -17.03
N THR A 962 -31.52 -32.27 -17.20
CA THR A 962 -31.60 -31.31 -16.07
C THR A 962 -32.86 -30.42 -16.07
N ARG A 963 -33.69 -30.47 -17.12
CA ARG A 963 -34.89 -29.63 -17.27
C ARG A 963 -35.91 -29.90 -16.17
N GLY A 964 -36.46 -28.85 -15.55
CA GLY A 964 -37.49 -28.99 -14.51
C GLY A 964 -37.03 -29.60 -13.18
N MET A 965 -35.72 -29.83 -12.99
CA MET A 965 -35.15 -30.31 -11.73
C MET A 965 -34.85 -29.15 -10.77
N PRO A 966 -34.67 -29.42 -9.46
CA PRO A 966 -33.98 -28.53 -8.51
C PRO A 966 -32.56 -28.16 -9.01
N PRO A 967 -31.80 -27.29 -8.31
CA PRO A 967 -30.45 -26.93 -8.73
C PRO A 967 -29.58 -28.17 -9.03
N VAL A 968 -29.05 -28.24 -10.25
CA VAL A 968 -28.23 -29.37 -10.72
C VAL A 968 -26.81 -28.91 -11.00
N LEU A 969 -25.84 -29.65 -10.47
CA LEU A 969 -24.43 -29.54 -10.79
C LEU A 969 -24.01 -30.77 -11.62
N LEU A 970 -23.77 -30.55 -12.90
CA LEU A 970 -23.15 -31.54 -13.79
C LEU A 970 -21.64 -31.50 -13.55
N VAL A 971 -21.04 -32.61 -13.13
CA VAL A 971 -19.61 -32.69 -12.78
C VAL A 971 -18.89 -33.74 -13.61
N ARG A 972 -17.71 -33.43 -14.11
CA ARG A 972 -16.80 -34.41 -14.67
C ARG A 972 -15.37 -34.08 -14.27
N GLY A 973 -14.74 -34.95 -13.48
CA GLY A 973 -13.31 -34.83 -13.19
C GLY A 973 -12.42 -35.20 -14.40
N ASN A 974 -11.15 -34.81 -14.31
CA ASN A 974 -10.09 -35.07 -15.30
C ASN A 974 -9.47 -36.47 -15.18
N GLN A 975 -10.22 -37.43 -14.60
CA GLN A 975 -9.80 -38.82 -14.38
C GLN A 975 -8.56 -39.02 -13.49
N ARG A 976 -8.00 -37.96 -12.90
CA ARG A 976 -6.99 -38.08 -11.83
C ARG A 976 -7.71 -38.35 -10.51
N SER A 977 -7.19 -39.29 -9.72
CA SER A 977 -7.77 -39.60 -8.42
C SER A 977 -7.68 -38.38 -7.49
N VAL A 978 -8.83 -37.90 -7.01
CA VAL A 978 -8.91 -36.83 -6.00
C VAL A 978 -9.24 -37.36 -4.61
N LEU A 979 -9.63 -38.64 -4.52
CA LEU A 979 -9.87 -39.37 -3.29
C LEU A 979 -8.84 -40.50 -3.16
N THR A 980 -8.44 -40.78 -1.92
CA THR A 980 -7.53 -41.88 -1.57
C THR A 980 -7.98 -42.48 -0.25
N PHE A 981 -7.75 -43.78 -0.06
CA PHE A 981 -8.04 -44.47 1.19
C PHE A 981 -6.75 -44.60 2.02
N TYR A 982 -6.92 -44.64 3.34
CA TYR A 982 -5.83 -45.04 4.23
C TYR A 982 -5.77 -46.56 4.21
N THR A 983 -4.67 -47.12 3.70
CA THR A 983 -4.32 -48.54 3.88
C THR A 983 -4.07 -48.83 5.35
#